data_AF-A0A9Y2AJC9-F1
#
_entry.id   AF-A0A9Y2AJC9-F1
#
_cell.length_a   1.000
_cell.length_b   1.000
_cell.length_c   1.000
_cell.angle_alpha   90.00
_cell.angle_beta   90.00
_cell.angle_gamma   90.00
#
_symmetry.space_group_name_H-M   'P 1'
#
loop_
_entity.id
_entity.type
_entity.pdbx_description
1 polymer ?
#
loop_
_entity_poly.entity_id
_entity_poly.type
_entity_poly.pdbx_seq_one_letter_code
_entity_poly.pdbx_strand_id
1 'polypeptide(L)'
;MTFVGFYNIMIAKGGDTIRICRVIKIIILFLSLMILVQPVNGYTEEEKELIRVGYFLFDGYNDIYGIDQKDGYGYEYLQKITEFTNWKYEYVSGTWQEQLAMLEKGEIDILGAAQYTDERARIFDYPNFESGMSATGIYVRQDNENFEYGEVEKLDGLTVGLMAGSDDNHVFENFCKAKNIHTKNIYFGSQQDIVTALNEGRIDAFVSDNLRNLKTEKLLMSFEPVKSYFITTKGNKHILDKLNFALAEIKKENPDYDKELFAKYYGKIDTKMHVYTKEERAYIREHPILKVGYVVNDYPMEYFDEKDKKPKGIMIDIMDLIAEYSGIKFEYVGYKGYIDLLEGLKKEEINIASQFPNNVALVEKYQALLTKPYMHIFQTLLSIDDRPLKMDTTIAIPEDRIDLIYYIERLYPEVNIIRSRNYDDSVSRVERGEADFALQNLYMMEDIMRNRGQIKNFEKKILTDEKLLPCLAVNRENGNILPRILNKSIARISFVDIDTIILGNTRIKQDSLQNFFLQCYYQGIAVTLFGVIAILITIILAKNRKVIKLQRLAETDGLSDMYNRDGIKKEINKLLRSGISYRRVLFIIDIDHFKALNDTYGHPFGDEIIQLVSKCLKEQFEGRGIFGRLGGDEFVVFLNVIEKEEDIAKEAMRLNRAFRNIQNSKSCKLTCSIGIAKFPESGYNFDTLYESADKALYYAKQQGRNTYSF
;
A
#
# COMPACT_ATOMS: atom_id res chain seq x y z
N MET A 1 -5.07 -15.77 15.08
CA MET A 1 -5.74 -17.06 15.32
C MET A 1 -5.09 -18.11 14.43
N THR A 2 -4.46 -19.12 15.03
CA THR A 2 -3.36 -19.90 14.45
C THR A 2 -3.80 -21.05 13.54
N PHE A 3 -2.98 -21.26 12.50
CA PHE A 3 -3.03 -22.25 11.41
C PHE A 3 -3.04 -23.74 11.84
N VAL A 4 -3.20 -24.02 13.14
CA VAL A 4 -3.03 -25.36 13.74
C VAL A 4 -4.37 -26.13 13.82
N GLY A 5 -5.51 -25.45 13.72
CA GLY A 5 -6.84 -26.07 13.83
C GLY A 5 -7.27 -26.94 12.64
N PHE A 6 -6.71 -26.72 11.44
CA PHE A 6 -7.15 -27.42 10.22
C PHE A 6 -6.41 -28.74 9.95
N TYR A 7 -5.26 -28.97 10.59
CA TYR A 7 -4.46 -30.18 10.34
C TYR A 7 -5.06 -31.43 11.00
N ASN A 8 -5.81 -31.27 12.09
CA ASN A 8 -6.31 -32.39 12.90
C ASN A 8 -7.66 -32.99 12.44
N ILE A 9 -8.30 -32.45 11.40
CA ILE A 9 -9.56 -33.02 10.87
C ILE A 9 -9.33 -33.94 9.65
N MET A 10 -8.14 -33.97 9.06
CA MET A 10 -7.88 -34.72 7.81
C MET A 10 -7.28 -36.13 7.97
N ILE A 11 -7.02 -36.61 9.19
CA ILE A 11 -6.52 -37.98 9.42
C ILE A 11 -7.66 -38.84 9.99
N ALA A 12 -8.76 -38.96 9.26
CA ALA A 12 -9.74 -40.01 9.52
C ALA A 12 -10.55 -40.31 8.25
N LYS A 13 -10.46 -41.57 7.80
CA LYS A 13 -11.19 -42.21 6.69
C LYS A 13 -10.58 -41.98 5.31
N GLY A 14 -9.82 -42.99 4.89
CA GLY A 14 -9.34 -43.16 3.54
C GLY A 14 -10.48 -43.36 2.53
N GLY A 15 -10.26 -42.76 1.37
CA GLY A 15 -11.16 -42.79 0.23
C GLY A 15 -11.75 -41.41 0.02
N ASP A 16 -11.05 -40.54 -0.72
CA ASP A 16 -11.69 -39.44 -1.46
C ASP A 16 -10.76 -38.52 -2.28
N THR A 17 -9.75 -39.06 -2.98
CA THR A 17 -9.00 -38.28 -3.98
C THR A 17 -9.88 -37.70 -5.10
N ILE A 18 -11.07 -38.27 -5.34
CA ILE A 18 -12.06 -37.71 -6.29
C ILE A 18 -12.83 -36.55 -5.66
N ARG A 19 -13.16 -36.58 -4.35
CA ARG A 19 -13.77 -35.43 -3.69
C ARG A 19 -12.77 -34.29 -3.50
N ILE A 20 -11.49 -34.56 -3.23
CA ILE A 20 -10.45 -33.51 -3.13
C ILE A 20 -10.30 -32.77 -4.47
N CYS A 21 -10.22 -33.47 -5.60
CA CYS A 21 -10.18 -32.82 -6.91
C CYS A 21 -11.50 -32.09 -7.27
N ARG A 22 -12.66 -32.58 -6.80
CA ARG A 22 -13.95 -31.86 -6.95
C ARG A 22 -13.98 -30.60 -6.10
N VAL A 23 -13.51 -30.66 -4.87
CA VAL A 23 -13.45 -29.51 -3.94
C VAL A 23 -12.48 -28.46 -4.47
N ILE A 24 -11.30 -28.85 -4.96
CA ILE A 24 -10.34 -27.91 -5.58
C ILE A 24 -10.91 -27.30 -6.86
N LYS A 25 -11.60 -28.08 -7.72
CA LYS A 25 -12.29 -27.52 -8.90
C LYS A 25 -13.43 -26.60 -8.53
N ILE A 26 -14.20 -26.91 -7.48
CA ILE A 26 -15.27 -26.05 -6.96
C ILE A 26 -14.67 -24.77 -6.39
N ILE A 27 -13.56 -24.83 -5.65
CA ILE A 27 -12.87 -23.65 -5.11
C ILE A 27 -12.30 -22.78 -6.24
N ILE A 28 -11.68 -23.37 -7.26
CA ILE A 28 -11.17 -22.62 -8.42
C ILE A 28 -12.34 -22.03 -9.22
N LEU A 29 -13.44 -22.77 -9.41
CA LEU A 29 -14.63 -22.27 -10.09
C LEU A 29 -15.28 -21.14 -9.28
N PHE A 30 -15.37 -21.26 -7.95
CA PHE A 30 -15.91 -20.26 -7.03
C PHE A 30 -15.02 -19.01 -6.98
N LEU A 31 -13.70 -19.16 -6.95
CA LEU A 31 -12.74 -18.05 -7.06
C LEU A 31 -12.83 -17.37 -8.44
N SER A 32 -12.98 -18.14 -9.53
CA SER A 32 -13.16 -17.56 -10.88
C SER A 32 -14.52 -16.87 -11.05
N LEU A 33 -15.57 -17.37 -10.39
CA LEU A 33 -16.89 -16.72 -10.31
C LEU A 33 -16.85 -15.47 -9.42
N MET A 34 -16.05 -15.44 -8.35
CA MET A 34 -15.85 -14.23 -7.54
C MET A 34 -15.05 -13.15 -8.29
N ILE A 35 -14.19 -13.53 -9.25
CA ILE A 35 -13.50 -12.58 -10.14
C ILE A 35 -14.44 -12.05 -11.24
N LEU A 36 -15.43 -12.84 -11.67
CA LEU A 36 -16.46 -12.44 -12.65
C LEU A 36 -17.65 -11.72 -12.01
N VAL A 37 -17.89 -11.89 -10.71
CA VAL A 37 -18.80 -11.08 -9.91
C VAL A 37 -17.99 -9.94 -9.29
N GLN A 38 -17.50 -9.03 -10.14
CA GLN A 38 -17.50 -7.64 -9.71
C GLN A 38 -18.97 -7.32 -9.38
N PRO A 39 -19.28 -6.66 -8.25
CA PRO A 39 -20.60 -6.11 -8.10
C PRO A 39 -20.78 -5.14 -9.27
N VAL A 40 -21.58 -5.55 -10.27
CA VAL A 40 -22.40 -4.58 -10.95
C VAL A 40 -23.36 -4.14 -9.86
N ASN A 41 -22.89 -3.21 -9.02
CA ASN A 41 -23.79 -2.28 -8.38
C ASN A 41 -24.54 -1.70 -9.58
N GLY A 42 -25.75 -2.22 -9.79
CA GLY A 42 -26.78 -1.43 -10.42
C GLY A 42 -26.91 -0.23 -9.50
N TYR A 43 -26.10 0.79 -9.76
CA TYR A 43 -26.37 2.12 -9.27
C TYR A 43 -27.71 2.45 -9.91
N THR A 44 -28.80 2.22 -9.16
CA THR A 44 -29.92 3.13 -9.25
C THR A 44 -29.28 4.50 -9.09
N GLU A 45 -29.25 5.30 -10.17
CA GLU A 45 -28.83 6.70 -10.07
C GLU A 45 -29.70 7.30 -8.97
N GLU A 46 -29.12 7.47 -7.77
CA GLU A 46 -29.76 8.29 -6.75
C GLU A 46 -29.97 9.64 -7.39
N GLU A 47 -31.22 10.11 -7.36
CA GLU A 47 -31.60 11.37 -7.99
C GLU A 47 -30.75 12.48 -7.36
N LYS A 48 -29.80 13.01 -8.14
CA LYS A 48 -28.87 14.03 -7.67
C LYS A 48 -29.66 15.27 -7.29
N GLU A 49 -29.41 15.77 -6.09
CA GLU A 49 -30.02 17.01 -5.64
C GLU A 49 -29.48 18.18 -6.47
N LEU A 50 -30.40 18.96 -7.07
CA LEU A 50 -30.06 20.11 -7.89
C LEU A 50 -29.81 21.35 -7.02
N ILE A 51 -28.62 21.94 -7.14
CA ILE A 51 -28.19 23.13 -6.41
C ILE A 51 -27.90 24.25 -7.39
N ARG A 52 -28.52 25.41 -7.21
CA ARG A 52 -28.32 26.60 -8.04
C ARG A 52 -27.11 27.37 -7.52
N VAL A 53 -26.11 27.58 -8.37
CA VAL A 53 -24.85 28.22 -7.99
C VAL A 53 -24.67 29.50 -8.79
N GLY A 54 -24.40 30.61 -8.10
CA GLY A 54 -24.02 31.85 -8.75
C GLY A 54 -22.69 31.70 -9.48
N TYR A 55 -22.66 32.03 -10.77
CA TYR A 55 -21.49 31.90 -11.65
C TYR A 55 -21.17 33.23 -12.33
N PHE A 56 -20.59 34.16 -11.58
CA PHE A 56 -20.12 35.45 -12.11
C PHE A 56 -18.80 35.25 -12.84
N LEU A 57 -18.61 35.87 -14.00
CA LEU A 57 -17.36 35.74 -14.74
C LEU A 57 -16.24 36.51 -14.06
N PHE A 58 -15.16 35.80 -13.73
CA PHE A 58 -13.96 36.34 -13.08
C PHE A 58 -12.74 35.53 -13.52
N ASP A 59 -11.83 36.17 -14.25
CA ASP A 59 -10.71 35.52 -14.97
C ASP A 59 -9.92 34.58 -14.05
N GLY A 60 -9.96 33.27 -14.30
CA GLY A 60 -9.26 32.25 -13.52
C GLY A 60 -9.97 31.76 -12.25
N TYR A 61 -11.05 32.40 -11.79
CA TYR A 61 -11.89 31.87 -10.68
C TYR A 61 -13.14 31.17 -11.22
N ASN A 62 -13.96 31.88 -11.98
CA ASN A 62 -15.13 31.36 -12.69
C ASN A 62 -15.00 31.83 -14.14
N ASP A 63 -14.47 30.96 -15.00
CA ASP A 63 -14.11 31.25 -16.37
C ASP A 63 -14.89 30.37 -17.35
N ILE A 64 -14.88 30.73 -18.62
CA ILE A 64 -15.45 29.95 -19.71
C ILE A 64 -14.45 29.91 -20.86
N TYR A 65 -13.99 28.71 -21.21
CA TYR A 65 -13.04 28.47 -22.30
C TYR A 65 -13.73 27.87 -23.53
N GLY A 66 -13.36 28.30 -24.74
CA GLY A 66 -13.88 27.74 -25.99
C GLY A 66 -15.40 27.90 -26.16
N ILE A 67 -16.08 26.82 -26.57
CA ILE A 67 -17.54 26.76 -26.77
C ILE A 67 -18.19 26.34 -25.44
N ASP A 68 -18.33 27.28 -24.51
CA ASP A 68 -19.08 27.15 -23.24
C ASP A 68 -18.52 26.14 -22.20
N GLN A 69 -17.24 25.78 -22.27
CA GLN A 69 -16.61 24.92 -21.26
C GLN A 69 -16.27 25.73 -20.00
N LYS A 70 -16.89 25.39 -18.87
CA LYS A 70 -16.61 26.03 -17.57
C LYS A 70 -15.22 25.62 -17.06
N ASP A 71 -14.51 26.57 -16.47
CA ASP A 71 -13.18 26.39 -15.89
C ASP A 71 -12.96 27.39 -14.74
N GLY A 72 -11.88 27.22 -13.98
CA GLY A 72 -11.46 28.15 -12.94
C GLY A 72 -11.46 27.54 -11.55
N TYR A 73 -10.76 28.21 -10.63
CA TYR A 73 -10.60 27.81 -9.24
C TYR A 73 -11.94 27.50 -8.55
N GLY A 74 -12.92 28.41 -8.65
CA GLY A 74 -14.23 28.26 -8.03
C GLY A 74 -15.01 27.07 -8.61
N TYR A 75 -14.95 26.90 -9.94
CA TYR A 75 -15.60 25.81 -10.65
C TYR A 75 -15.05 24.43 -10.23
N GLU A 76 -13.72 24.26 -10.23
CA GLU A 76 -13.09 22.98 -9.88
C GLU A 76 -13.31 22.64 -8.41
N TYR A 77 -13.27 23.62 -7.52
CA TYR A 77 -13.59 23.43 -6.10
C TYR A 77 -15.05 22.94 -5.94
N LEU A 78 -16.00 23.56 -6.64
CA LEU A 78 -17.39 23.10 -6.66
C LEU A 78 -17.48 21.64 -7.15
N GLN A 79 -16.76 21.27 -8.22
CA GLN A 79 -16.72 19.88 -8.70
C GLN A 79 -16.21 18.93 -7.61
N LYS A 80 -15.16 19.30 -6.88
CA LYS A 80 -14.64 18.49 -5.76
C LYS A 80 -15.65 18.32 -4.64
N ILE A 81 -16.47 19.34 -4.35
CA ILE A 81 -17.56 19.24 -3.37
C ILE A 81 -18.59 18.16 -3.78
N THR A 82 -18.83 17.94 -5.08
CA THR A 82 -19.82 16.95 -5.53
C THR A 82 -19.45 15.51 -5.17
N GLU A 83 -18.16 15.21 -4.93
CA GLU A 83 -17.68 13.90 -4.50
C GLU A 83 -18.24 13.51 -3.12
N PHE A 84 -18.65 14.49 -2.31
CA PHE A 84 -19.10 14.30 -0.92
C PHE A 84 -20.57 14.65 -0.67
N THR A 85 -21.26 15.32 -1.60
CA THR A 85 -22.62 15.86 -1.39
C THR A 85 -23.71 15.21 -2.23
N ASN A 86 -23.35 14.45 -3.25
CA ASN A 86 -24.24 13.95 -4.30
C ASN A 86 -25.04 15.06 -5.02
N TRP A 87 -24.43 16.25 -5.15
CA TRP A 87 -25.04 17.40 -5.82
C TRP A 87 -24.86 17.41 -7.33
N LYS A 88 -25.81 18.06 -8.00
CA LYS A 88 -25.70 18.51 -9.39
C LYS A 88 -25.88 20.02 -9.41
N TYR A 89 -25.01 20.75 -10.10
CA TYR A 89 -25.12 22.20 -10.15
C TYR A 89 -25.88 22.71 -11.37
N GLU A 90 -26.75 23.68 -11.13
CA GLU A 90 -27.27 24.60 -12.13
C GLU A 90 -26.55 25.94 -11.96
N TYR A 91 -25.76 26.34 -12.95
CA TYR A 91 -24.99 27.58 -12.88
C TYR A 91 -25.81 28.74 -13.40
N VAL A 92 -25.97 29.77 -12.56
CA VAL A 92 -26.76 30.96 -12.85
C VAL A 92 -25.82 32.14 -13.09
N SER A 93 -25.73 32.60 -14.34
CA SER A 93 -24.87 33.70 -14.74
C SER A 93 -25.41 35.06 -14.30
N GLY A 94 -24.52 35.98 -13.96
CA GLY A 94 -24.87 37.36 -13.56
C GLY A 94 -23.63 38.12 -13.08
N THR A 95 -23.79 39.39 -12.77
CA THR A 95 -22.77 40.18 -12.07
C THR A 95 -22.66 39.76 -10.61
N TRP A 96 -21.55 40.10 -9.96
CA TRP A 96 -21.36 39.85 -8.52
C TRP A 96 -22.51 40.42 -7.67
N GLN A 97 -22.89 41.67 -7.94
CA GLN A 97 -23.96 42.36 -7.20
C GLN A 97 -25.33 41.71 -7.43
N GLU A 98 -25.65 41.32 -8.67
CA GLU A 98 -26.88 40.59 -8.97
C GLU A 98 -26.92 39.26 -8.23
N GLN A 99 -25.82 38.50 -8.21
CA GLN A 99 -25.77 37.20 -7.56
C GLN A 99 -25.86 37.27 -6.04
N LEU A 100 -25.28 38.29 -5.40
CA LEU A 100 -25.51 38.55 -3.98
C LEU A 100 -27.01 38.78 -3.69
N ALA A 101 -27.69 39.58 -4.52
CA ALA A 101 -29.11 39.82 -4.37
C ALA A 101 -29.96 38.58 -4.66
N MET A 102 -29.57 37.75 -5.63
CA MET A 102 -30.22 36.47 -5.93
C MET A 102 -30.04 35.48 -4.77
N LEU A 103 -28.85 35.43 -4.17
CA LEU A 103 -28.61 34.58 -3.00
C LEU A 103 -29.47 35.03 -1.84
N GLU A 104 -29.53 36.33 -1.54
CA GLU A 104 -30.36 36.85 -0.44
C GLU A 104 -31.85 36.49 -0.60
N LYS A 105 -32.35 36.48 -1.84
CA LYS A 105 -33.73 36.08 -2.18
C LYS A 105 -33.94 34.56 -2.25
N GLY A 106 -32.90 33.74 -2.16
CA GLY A 106 -32.95 32.29 -2.35
C GLY A 106 -33.20 31.85 -3.80
N GLU A 107 -32.89 32.71 -4.77
CA GLU A 107 -32.94 32.40 -6.21
C GLU A 107 -31.72 31.56 -6.64
N ILE A 108 -30.61 31.69 -5.92
CA ILE A 108 -29.48 30.75 -5.93
C ILE A 108 -29.23 30.23 -4.51
N ASP A 109 -28.57 29.08 -4.39
CA ASP A 109 -28.35 28.37 -3.14
C ASP A 109 -26.93 28.58 -2.59
N ILE A 110 -25.94 28.74 -3.48
CA ILE A 110 -24.52 28.90 -3.14
C ILE A 110 -23.89 30.01 -3.99
N LEU A 111 -23.02 30.81 -3.37
CA LEU A 111 -22.12 31.74 -4.05
C LEU A 111 -20.68 31.58 -3.50
N GLY A 112 -19.69 31.55 -4.39
CA GLY A 112 -18.27 31.44 -4.01
C GLY A 112 -17.55 32.79 -3.94
N ALA A 113 -16.25 32.75 -3.60
CA ALA A 113 -15.34 33.89 -3.54
C ALA A 113 -15.72 34.97 -2.50
N ALA A 114 -16.54 34.63 -1.52
CA ALA A 114 -17.00 35.58 -0.52
C ALA A 114 -16.00 35.71 0.63
N GLN A 115 -15.58 36.93 0.92
CA GLN A 115 -14.80 37.25 2.12
C GLN A 115 -15.73 37.33 3.34
N TYR A 116 -15.20 37.00 4.53
CA TYR A 116 -15.95 37.13 5.79
C TYR A 116 -15.99 38.58 6.27
N THR A 117 -17.19 39.09 6.56
CA THR A 117 -17.40 40.35 7.28
C THR A 117 -18.55 40.21 8.27
N ASP A 118 -18.51 40.94 9.39
CA ASP A 118 -19.59 40.92 10.39
C ASP A 118 -20.93 41.37 9.80
N GLU A 119 -20.91 42.25 8.81
CA GLU A 119 -22.10 42.71 8.11
C GLU A 119 -22.67 41.62 7.21
N ARG A 120 -21.85 40.96 6.38
CA ARG A 120 -22.29 39.88 5.50
C ARG A 120 -22.76 38.65 6.29
N ALA A 121 -22.09 38.34 7.41
CA ALA A 121 -22.48 37.24 8.29
C ALA A 121 -23.85 37.43 8.97
N ARG A 122 -24.41 38.64 8.97
CA ARG A 122 -25.81 38.88 9.41
C ARG A 122 -26.83 38.47 8.34
N ILE A 123 -26.44 38.46 7.07
CA ILE A 123 -27.30 38.24 5.90
C ILE A 123 -27.11 36.84 5.30
N PHE A 124 -25.92 36.26 5.43
CA PHE A 124 -25.57 34.95 4.88
C PHE A 124 -24.91 34.06 5.93
N ASP A 125 -24.92 32.75 5.69
CA ASP A 125 -24.19 31.78 6.51
C ASP A 125 -22.91 31.32 5.82
N TYR A 126 -21.87 31.15 6.64
CA TYR A 126 -20.54 30.71 6.25
C TYR A 126 -20.28 29.30 6.80
N PRO A 127 -19.69 28.40 6.00
CA PRO A 127 -19.21 27.13 6.52
C PRO A 127 -18.02 27.35 7.47
N ASN A 128 -17.76 26.36 8.31
CA ASN A 128 -16.68 26.33 9.28
C ASN A 128 -15.28 26.35 8.63
N PHE A 129 -15.21 25.93 7.37
CA PHE A 129 -13.98 25.79 6.61
C PHE A 129 -13.98 26.77 5.43
N GLU A 130 -12.89 27.51 5.29
CA GLU A 130 -12.66 28.35 4.11
C GLU A 130 -12.37 27.51 2.84
N SER A 131 -12.67 28.06 1.67
CA SER A 131 -12.34 27.50 0.35
C SER A 131 -11.09 28.13 -0.26
N GLY A 132 -10.30 28.84 0.54
CA GLY A 132 -9.01 29.41 0.15
C GLY A 132 -8.70 30.72 0.86
N MET A 133 -7.63 31.36 0.42
CA MET A 133 -7.27 32.71 0.82
C MET A 133 -7.25 33.62 -0.39
N SER A 134 -7.68 34.86 -0.19
CA SER A 134 -7.67 35.89 -1.22
C SER A 134 -7.21 37.21 -0.63
N ALA A 135 -6.68 38.09 -1.46
CA ALA A 135 -6.19 39.39 -1.02
C ALA A 135 -6.62 40.48 -1.99
N THR A 136 -7.10 41.60 -1.44
CA THR A 136 -7.35 42.79 -2.23
C THR A 136 -6.02 43.31 -2.81
N GLY A 137 -6.04 43.67 -4.09
CA GLY A 137 -4.92 44.27 -4.80
C GLY A 137 -5.33 45.55 -5.53
N ILE A 138 -4.38 46.47 -5.63
CA ILE A 138 -4.46 47.65 -6.50
C ILE A 138 -3.61 47.37 -7.72
N TYR A 139 -4.18 47.52 -8.91
CA TYR A 139 -3.54 47.20 -10.17
C TYR A 139 -3.49 48.42 -11.08
N VAL A 140 -2.42 48.50 -11.86
CA VAL A 140 -2.21 49.53 -12.89
C VAL A 140 -1.81 48.84 -14.19
N ARG A 141 -1.82 49.55 -15.30
CA ARG A 141 -1.38 49.02 -16.61
C ARG A 141 0.09 48.57 -16.54
N GLN A 142 0.41 47.42 -17.12
CA GLN A 142 1.73 46.79 -17.00
C GLN A 142 2.87 47.66 -17.56
N ASP A 143 2.62 48.33 -18.68
CA ASP A 143 3.52 49.25 -19.39
C ASP A 143 3.59 50.65 -18.75
N ASN A 144 2.81 50.92 -17.69
CA ASN A 144 2.84 52.21 -17.01
C ASN A 144 4.04 52.32 -16.07
N GLU A 145 5.18 52.78 -16.58
CA GLU A 145 6.45 52.92 -15.83
C GLU A 145 6.37 53.94 -14.68
N ASN A 146 5.34 54.80 -14.62
CA ASN A 146 5.20 55.80 -13.55
C ASN A 146 4.92 55.19 -12.17
N PHE A 147 4.51 53.92 -12.12
CA PHE A 147 4.15 53.21 -10.89
C PHE A 147 5.11 52.07 -10.58
N GLU A 148 5.76 52.15 -9.42
CA GLU A 148 6.47 51.04 -8.80
C GLU A 148 5.66 50.44 -7.64
N TYR A 149 5.84 49.13 -7.37
CA TYR A 149 5.16 48.47 -6.26
C TYR A 149 5.41 49.19 -4.93
N GLY A 150 4.32 49.54 -4.23
CA GLY A 150 4.29 50.25 -2.96
C GLY A 150 4.21 51.78 -3.06
N GLU A 151 4.35 52.39 -4.24
CA GLU A 151 4.24 53.85 -4.42
C GLU A 151 2.77 54.31 -4.48
N VAL A 152 2.08 54.10 -3.37
CA VAL A 152 0.63 54.32 -3.24
C VAL A 152 0.25 55.79 -3.10
N GLU A 153 1.17 56.66 -2.68
CA GLU A 153 0.92 58.10 -2.58
C GLU A 153 0.60 58.73 -3.95
N LYS A 154 1.09 58.12 -5.03
CA LYS A 154 0.80 58.55 -6.41
C LYS A 154 -0.64 58.29 -6.85
N LEU A 155 -1.44 57.57 -6.05
CA LEU A 155 -2.86 57.36 -6.32
C LEU A 155 -3.68 58.63 -6.12
N ASP A 156 -3.18 59.62 -5.37
CA ASP A 156 -3.92 60.86 -5.10
C ASP A 156 -4.25 61.61 -6.40
N GLY A 157 -5.54 61.94 -6.56
CA GLY A 157 -6.10 62.57 -7.75
C GLY A 157 -6.41 61.64 -8.92
N LEU A 158 -6.04 60.36 -8.87
CA LEU A 158 -6.26 59.43 -9.98
C LEU A 158 -7.69 58.91 -10.07
N THR A 159 -8.05 58.44 -11.27
CA THR A 159 -9.31 57.75 -11.51
C THR A 159 -9.14 56.24 -11.25
N VAL A 160 -9.91 55.70 -10.30
CA VAL A 160 -9.79 54.30 -9.87
C VAL A 160 -11.06 53.52 -10.18
N GLY A 161 -10.92 52.41 -10.90
CA GLY A 161 -12.01 51.47 -11.15
C GLY A 161 -12.28 50.57 -9.94
N LEU A 162 -13.54 50.46 -9.56
CA LEU A 162 -14.03 49.64 -8.45
C LEU A 162 -15.12 48.68 -8.93
N MET A 163 -15.19 47.48 -8.34
CA MET A 163 -16.24 46.51 -8.65
C MET A 163 -17.48 46.79 -7.80
N ALA A 164 -18.64 47.02 -8.41
CA ALA A 164 -19.87 47.32 -7.68
C ALA A 164 -20.22 46.18 -6.69
N GLY A 165 -20.40 46.53 -5.42
CA GLY A 165 -20.74 45.58 -4.36
C GLY A 165 -19.60 44.69 -3.86
N SER A 166 -18.34 44.91 -4.28
CA SER A 166 -17.18 44.19 -3.72
C SER A 166 -16.73 44.80 -2.39
N ASP A 167 -16.36 43.94 -1.43
CA ASP A 167 -15.74 44.36 -0.17
C ASP A 167 -14.33 44.91 -0.35
N ASP A 168 -13.66 44.56 -1.45
CA ASP A 168 -12.36 45.12 -1.81
C ASP A 168 -12.40 46.65 -1.87
N ASN A 169 -13.57 47.22 -2.22
CA ASN A 169 -13.78 48.66 -2.22
C ASN A 169 -13.67 49.25 -0.82
N HIS A 170 -14.21 48.58 0.21
CA HIS A 170 -14.12 49.05 1.59
C HIS A 170 -12.69 49.00 2.11
N VAL A 171 -11.94 47.95 1.76
CA VAL A 171 -10.51 47.83 2.08
C VAL A 171 -9.74 49.01 1.48
N PHE A 172 -9.97 49.28 0.19
CA PHE A 172 -9.33 50.39 -0.52
C PHE A 172 -9.73 51.77 0.03
N GLU A 173 -11.02 52.02 0.25
CA GLU A 173 -11.52 53.29 0.76
C GLU A 173 -11.01 53.58 2.18
N ASN A 174 -10.94 52.58 3.05
CA ASN A 174 -10.38 52.72 4.39
C ASN A 174 -8.88 53.01 4.33
N PHE A 175 -8.16 52.36 3.41
CA PHE A 175 -6.76 52.65 3.15
C PHE A 175 -6.54 54.10 2.67
N CYS A 176 -7.31 54.55 1.68
CA CYS A 176 -7.24 55.92 1.17
C CYS A 176 -7.52 56.96 2.28
N LYS A 177 -8.54 56.73 3.11
CA LYS A 177 -8.84 57.57 4.29
C LYS A 177 -7.66 57.61 5.27
N ALA A 178 -7.09 56.45 5.62
CA ALA A 178 -5.98 56.36 6.56
C ALA A 178 -4.70 57.05 6.05
N LYS A 179 -4.51 57.09 4.72
CA LYS A 179 -3.36 57.72 4.06
C LYS A 179 -3.62 59.13 3.55
N ASN A 180 -4.83 59.66 3.75
CA ASN A 180 -5.26 60.96 3.22
C ASN A 180 -5.11 61.07 1.68
N ILE A 181 -5.44 60.00 0.97
CA ILE A 181 -5.44 59.89 -0.50
C ILE A 181 -6.88 60.06 -1.00
N HIS A 182 -7.06 60.88 -2.04
CA HIS A 182 -8.34 61.20 -2.66
C HIS A 182 -8.36 60.71 -4.10
N THR A 183 -9.27 59.79 -4.43
CA THR A 183 -9.39 59.21 -5.78
C THR A 183 -10.75 59.50 -6.39
N LYS A 184 -10.81 59.57 -7.73
CA LYS A 184 -12.05 59.61 -8.49
C LYS A 184 -12.51 58.18 -8.81
N ASN A 185 -13.40 57.65 -7.99
CA ASN A 185 -13.84 56.26 -8.14
C ASN A 185 -14.90 56.10 -9.24
N ILE A 186 -14.77 55.06 -10.08
CA ILE A 186 -15.76 54.64 -11.08
C ILE A 186 -16.13 53.20 -10.80
N TYR A 187 -17.43 52.92 -10.64
CA TYR A 187 -17.94 51.58 -10.34
C TYR A 187 -18.35 50.84 -11.61
N PHE A 188 -18.00 49.56 -11.69
CA PHE A 188 -18.28 48.67 -12.82
C PHE A 188 -19.01 47.41 -12.36
N GLY A 189 -19.86 46.84 -13.22
CA GLY A 189 -20.60 45.62 -12.91
C GLY A 189 -19.83 44.32 -13.23
N SER A 190 -18.81 44.39 -14.09
CA SER A 190 -18.01 43.24 -14.49
C SER A 190 -16.50 43.56 -14.48
N GLN A 191 -15.68 42.53 -14.24
CA GLN A 191 -14.22 42.65 -14.29
C GLN A 191 -13.75 43.02 -15.70
N GLN A 192 -14.38 42.44 -16.72
CA GLN A 192 -14.01 42.69 -18.11
C GLN A 192 -14.15 44.18 -18.47
N ASP A 193 -15.18 44.85 -17.96
CA ASP A 193 -15.37 46.29 -18.18
C ASP A 193 -14.31 47.14 -17.50
N ILE A 194 -13.88 46.75 -16.29
CA ILE A 194 -12.78 47.41 -15.56
C ILE A 194 -11.47 47.30 -16.35
N VAL A 195 -11.13 46.08 -16.79
CA VAL A 195 -9.89 45.83 -17.56
C VAL A 195 -9.91 46.58 -18.89
N THR A 196 -11.06 46.59 -19.57
CA THR A 196 -11.25 47.36 -20.81
C THR A 196 -11.07 48.86 -20.55
N ALA A 197 -11.65 49.39 -19.46
CA ALA A 197 -11.49 50.79 -19.08
C ALA A 197 -10.04 51.17 -18.76
N LEU A 198 -9.28 50.27 -18.12
CA LEU A 198 -7.85 50.49 -17.85
C LEU A 198 -7.05 50.55 -19.15
N ASN A 199 -7.29 49.62 -20.07
CA ASN A 199 -6.56 49.54 -21.34
C ASN A 199 -6.88 50.72 -22.27
N GLU A 200 -8.13 51.22 -22.24
CA GLU A 200 -8.55 52.42 -22.96
C GLU A 200 -8.11 53.73 -22.29
N GLY A 201 -7.50 53.68 -21.09
CA GLY A 201 -7.07 54.86 -20.34
C GLY A 201 -8.22 55.67 -19.73
N ARG A 202 -9.41 55.06 -19.55
CA ARG A 202 -10.56 55.69 -18.84
C ARG A 202 -10.39 55.69 -17.32
N ILE A 203 -9.57 54.78 -16.80
CA ILE A 203 -9.13 54.70 -15.41
C ILE A 203 -7.61 54.52 -15.37
N ASP A 204 -6.97 54.98 -14.30
CA ASP A 204 -5.52 54.90 -14.11
C ASP A 204 -5.11 53.63 -13.35
N ALA A 205 -5.97 53.20 -12.43
CA ALA A 205 -5.81 52.02 -11.60
C ALA A 205 -7.17 51.34 -11.37
N PHE A 206 -7.16 50.11 -10.86
CA PHE A 206 -8.36 49.49 -10.32
C PHE A 206 -8.07 48.63 -9.09
N VAL A 207 -9.12 48.36 -8.33
CA VAL A 207 -9.09 47.48 -7.16
C VAL A 207 -9.78 46.17 -7.50
N SER A 208 -9.16 45.05 -7.12
CA SER A 208 -9.69 43.71 -7.36
C SER A 208 -9.09 42.69 -6.40
N ASP A 209 -9.81 41.62 -6.13
CA ASP A 209 -9.27 40.40 -5.52
C ASP A 209 -8.13 39.79 -6.39
N ASN A 210 -7.18 39.09 -5.75
CA ASN A 210 -6.01 38.48 -6.37
C ASN A 210 -6.22 37.05 -6.90
N LEU A 211 -7.41 36.46 -6.71
CA LEU A 211 -7.85 35.20 -7.31
C LEU A 211 -8.15 35.37 -8.81
N ARG A 212 -7.25 36.06 -9.53
CA ARG A 212 -7.35 36.33 -10.96
C ARG A 212 -6.05 36.19 -11.72
N ASN A 213 -6.17 35.97 -13.02
CA ASN A 213 -5.06 36.08 -13.94
C ASN A 213 -4.87 37.52 -14.43
N LEU A 214 -3.61 37.97 -14.38
CA LEU A 214 -3.19 39.30 -14.86
C LEU A 214 -2.71 39.12 -16.30
N LYS A 215 -3.16 40.01 -17.21
CA LYS A 215 -2.88 39.92 -18.65
C LYS A 215 -2.14 41.18 -19.12
N THR A 216 -2.70 42.34 -18.81
CA THR A 216 -2.22 43.67 -19.24
C THR A 216 -1.88 44.57 -18.05
N GLU A 217 -1.87 44.00 -16.86
CA GLU A 217 -1.80 44.72 -15.59
C GLU A 217 -0.62 44.25 -14.74
N LYS A 218 -0.17 45.14 -13.87
CA LYS A 218 0.78 44.83 -12.80
C LYS A 218 0.22 45.25 -11.45
N LEU A 219 0.61 44.53 -10.41
CA LEU A 219 0.25 44.83 -9.03
C LEU A 219 1.03 46.06 -8.53
N LEU A 220 0.30 47.07 -8.05
CA LEU A 220 0.86 48.24 -7.38
C LEU A 220 0.99 47.99 -5.86
N MET A 221 0.00 47.38 -5.24
CA MET A 221 0.00 47.03 -3.81
C MET A 221 -0.98 45.89 -3.56
N SER A 222 -0.72 45.05 -2.57
CA SER A 222 -1.70 44.08 -2.05
C SER A 222 -1.87 44.26 -0.54
N PHE A 223 -3.09 44.01 -0.07
CA PHE A 223 -3.47 44.01 1.34
C PHE A 223 -3.27 42.63 1.97
N GLU A 224 -3.47 42.53 3.29
CA GLU A 224 -3.34 41.25 3.99
C GLU A 224 -4.35 40.23 3.44
N PRO A 225 -3.92 38.99 3.15
CA PRO A 225 -4.84 37.95 2.71
C PRO A 225 -5.89 37.62 3.77
N VAL A 226 -7.13 37.51 3.33
CA VAL A 226 -8.29 37.11 4.12
C VAL A 226 -8.81 35.76 3.63
N LYS A 227 -9.62 35.10 4.46
CA LYS A 227 -10.23 33.82 4.10
C LYS A 227 -11.38 34.04 3.11
N SER A 228 -11.45 33.18 2.10
CA SER A 228 -12.50 33.14 1.09
C SER A 228 -13.41 31.94 1.31
N TYR A 229 -14.70 32.09 1.05
CA TYR A 229 -15.73 31.10 1.39
C TYR A 229 -16.74 30.90 0.26
N PHE A 230 -17.33 29.70 0.24
CA PHE A 230 -18.66 29.50 -0.29
C PHE A 230 -19.69 29.90 0.76
N ILE A 231 -20.66 30.72 0.41
CA ILE A 231 -21.72 31.19 1.30
C ILE A 231 -23.09 30.71 0.83
N THR A 232 -24.04 30.61 1.77
CA THR A 232 -25.43 30.26 1.51
C THR A 232 -26.39 31.23 2.21
N THR A 233 -27.68 31.13 1.92
CA THR A 233 -28.75 31.90 2.57
C THR A 233 -28.75 31.73 4.09
N LYS A 234 -29.07 32.81 4.82
CA LYS A 234 -29.17 32.75 6.28
C LYS A 234 -30.17 31.69 6.74
N GLY A 235 -29.73 30.81 7.63
CA GLY A 235 -30.54 29.74 8.21
C GLY A 235 -30.70 28.51 7.31
N ASN A 236 -30.05 28.45 6.14
CA ASN A 236 -30.11 27.29 5.25
C ASN A 236 -29.21 26.15 5.73
N LYS A 237 -29.62 25.52 6.84
CA LYS A 237 -28.88 24.43 7.49
C LYS A 237 -28.63 23.24 6.56
N HIS A 238 -29.58 22.95 5.67
CA HIS A 238 -29.47 21.83 4.74
C HIS A 238 -28.25 21.95 3.82
N ILE A 239 -28.06 23.13 3.21
CA ILE A 239 -26.88 23.41 2.38
C ILE A 239 -25.64 23.58 3.23
N LEU A 240 -25.74 24.31 4.34
CA LEU A 240 -24.60 24.60 5.21
C LEU A 240 -23.96 23.34 5.81
N ASP A 241 -24.76 22.39 6.29
CA ASP A 241 -24.27 21.15 6.90
C ASP A 241 -23.56 20.27 5.86
N LYS A 242 -24.10 20.20 4.63
CA LYS A 242 -23.45 19.48 3.52
C LYS A 242 -22.16 20.16 3.06
N LEU A 243 -22.13 21.49 2.98
CA LEU A 243 -20.90 22.25 2.70
C LEU A 243 -19.84 21.99 3.79
N ASN A 244 -20.24 22.07 5.06
CA ASN A 244 -19.34 21.79 6.19
C ASN A 244 -18.74 20.38 6.11
N PHE A 245 -19.56 19.38 5.82
CA PHE A 245 -19.11 18.01 5.66
C PHE A 245 -18.14 17.85 4.48
N ALA A 246 -18.49 18.34 3.30
CA ALA A 246 -17.66 18.22 2.11
C ALA A 246 -16.31 18.93 2.27
N LEU A 247 -16.31 20.16 2.79
CA LEU A 247 -15.09 20.93 3.00
C LEU A 247 -14.19 20.29 4.06
N ALA A 248 -14.78 19.67 5.10
CA ALA A 248 -14.03 18.93 6.11
C ALA A 248 -13.34 17.69 5.50
N GLU A 249 -14.05 16.91 4.68
CA GLU A 249 -13.48 15.71 4.04
C GLU A 249 -12.42 16.08 2.99
N ILE A 250 -12.62 17.15 2.21
CA ILE A 250 -11.60 17.67 1.28
C ILE A 250 -10.31 18.00 2.03
N LYS A 251 -10.38 18.80 3.10
CA LYS A 251 -9.21 19.18 3.89
C LYS A 251 -8.59 18.01 4.66
N LYS A 252 -9.36 16.97 4.95
CA LYS A 252 -8.87 15.76 5.60
C LYS A 252 -8.14 14.84 4.63
N GLU A 253 -8.63 14.70 3.40
CA GLU A 253 -7.95 13.95 2.33
C GLU A 253 -6.70 14.67 1.84
N ASN A 254 -6.81 15.99 1.65
CA ASN A 254 -5.73 16.85 1.18
C ASN A 254 -5.77 18.21 1.93
N PRO A 255 -5.00 18.34 3.02
CA PRO A 255 -4.92 19.58 3.79
C PRO A 255 -4.42 20.80 3.00
N ASP A 256 -3.75 20.58 1.87
CA ASP A 256 -3.15 21.62 1.03
C ASP A 256 -3.92 21.85 -0.28
N TYR A 257 -5.13 21.27 -0.43
CA TYR A 257 -5.93 21.37 -1.65
C TYR A 257 -6.11 22.82 -2.14
N ASP A 258 -6.40 23.75 -1.23
CA ASP A 258 -6.56 25.18 -1.54
C ASP A 258 -5.28 25.76 -2.17
N LYS A 259 -4.11 25.38 -1.67
CA LYS A 259 -2.81 25.87 -2.16
C LYS A 259 -2.45 25.26 -3.50
N GLU A 260 -2.71 23.96 -3.68
CA GLU A 260 -2.50 23.27 -4.95
C GLU A 260 -3.38 23.86 -6.05
N LEU A 261 -4.65 24.09 -5.74
CA LEU A 261 -5.60 24.69 -6.68
C LEU A 261 -5.23 26.14 -7.00
N PHE A 262 -4.79 26.90 -5.99
CA PHE A 262 -4.27 28.26 -6.20
C PHE A 262 -3.06 28.23 -7.14
N ALA A 263 -2.09 27.35 -6.87
CA ALA A 263 -0.88 27.22 -7.67
C ALA A 263 -1.17 26.85 -9.12
N LYS A 264 -2.17 25.98 -9.34
CA LYS A 264 -2.65 25.57 -10.66
C LYS A 264 -3.18 26.74 -11.48
N TYR A 265 -4.05 27.57 -10.90
CA TYR A 265 -4.76 28.62 -11.64
C TYR A 265 -4.03 29.96 -11.71
N TYR A 266 -3.22 30.28 -10.71
CA TYR A 266 -2.62 31.62 -10.57
C TYR A 266 -1.08 31.60 -10.60
N GLY A 267 -0.47 30.42 -10.72
CA GLY A 267 0.97 30.20 -10.53
C GLY A 267 1.35 30.15 -9.05
N LYS A 268 2.66 30.04 -8.75
CA LYS A 268 3.14 30.10 -7.36
C LYS A 268 2.55 31.34 -6.67
N ILE A 269 1.91 31.15 -5.51
CA ILE A 269 1.29 32.18 -4.63
C ILE A 269 2.14 33.46 -4.57
N ASP A 270 3.45 33.29 -4.66
CA ASP A 270 4.46 34.27 -4.34
C ASP A 270 4.84 35.26 -5.43
N THR A 271 4.59 34.95 -6.71
CA THR A 271 4.88 35.91 -7.79
C THR A 271 3.90 37.07 -7.80
N LYS A 272 2.70 36.86 -7.24
CA LYS A 272 1.67 37.90 -7.07
C LYS A 272 1.58 38.43 -5.64
N MET A 273 1.82 37.62 -4.60
CA MET A 273 1.67 38.09 -3.20
C MET A 273 2.95 38.64 -2.55
N HIS A 274 4.15 38.23 -2.99
CA HIS A 274 5.41 38.52 -2.28
C HIS A 274 6.36 39.43 -3.08
N VAL A 275 5.84 40.52 -3.66
CA VAL A 275 6.62 41.50 -4.43
C VAL A 275 7.49 42.35 -3.49
N TYR A 276 8.76 42.59 -3.86
CA TYR A 276 9.65 43.45 -3.08
C TYR A 276 9.23 44.93 -3.19
N THR A 277 9.32 45.70 -2.11
CA THR A 277 9.11 47.16 -2.15
C THR A 277 10.29 47.87 -2.81
N LYS A 278 10.15 49.17 -3.13
CA LYS A 278 11.26 49.99 -3.63
C LYS A 278 12.45 50.02 -2.67
N GLU A 279 12.18 50.17 -1.38
CA GLU A 279 13.15 50.10 -0.29
C GLU A 279 13.88 48.74 -0.27
N GLU A 280 13.13 47.63 -0.35
CA GLU A 280 13.72 46.28 -0.36
C GLU A 280 14.54 46.02 -1.64
N ARG A 281 14.08 46.48 -2.81
CA ARG A 281 14.87 46.39 -4.06
C ARG A 281 16.15 47.22 -4.00
N ALA A 282 16.09 48.40 -3.39
CA ALA A 282 17.28 49.23 -3.19
C ALA A 282 18.28 48.50 -2.29
N TYR A 283 17.81 47.93 -1.18
CA TYR A 283 18.63 47.14 -0.28
C TYR A 283 19.32 45.97 -0.99
N ILE A 284 18.59 45.18 -1.81
CA ILE A 284 19.15 44.06 -2.58
C ILE A 284 20.26 44.52 -3.53
N ARG A 285 20.09 45.69 -4.18
CA ARG A 285 21.11 46.25 -5.08
C ARG A 285 22.35 46.77 -4.36
N GLU A 286 22.16 47.37 -3.19
CA GLU A 286 23.24 47.93 -2.36
C GLU A 286 24.02 46.84 -1.63
N HIS A 287 23.38 45.71 -1.32
CA HIS A 287 23.97 44.57 -0.61
C HIS A 287 23.90 43.29 -1.45
N PRO A 288 24.60 43.23 -2.59
CA PRO A 288 24.49 42.09 -3.51
C PRO A 288 25.13 40.81 -2.95
N ILE A 289 25.95 40.91 -1.90
CA ILE A 289 26.61 39.79 -1.22
C ILE A 289 26.38 39.94 0.28
N LEU A 290 25.82 38.91 0.91
CA LEU A 290 25.66 38.82 2.38
C LEU A 290 26.36 37.58 2.93
N LYS A 291 26.94 37.70 4.13
CA LYS A 291 27.60 36.60 4.82
C LYS A 291 26.60 35.77 5.61
N VAL A 292 26.58 34.47 5.35
CA VAL A 292 25.75 33.48 6.04
C VAL A 292 26.63 32.58 6.89
N GLY A 293 26.49 32.65 8.21
CA GLY A 293 27.13 31.73 9.13
C GLY A 293 26.41 30.39 9.22
N TYR A 294 27.16 29.29 9.28
CA TYR A 294 26.65 27.93 9.47
C TYR A 294 27.60 27.10 10.36
N VAL A 295 27.11 26.02 10.96
CA VAL A 295 27.92 25.07 11.75
C VAL A 295 28.54 24.01 10.83
N VAL A 296 29.85 23.81 10.89
CA VAL A 296 30.57 22.96 9.92
C VAL A 296 30.43 21.45 10.13
N ASN A 297 29.87 21.02 11.27
CA ASN A 297 29.83 19.61 11.71
C ASN A 297 28.41 19.14 12.13
N ASP A 298 27.35 19.63 11.48
CA ASP A 298 25.95 19.29 11.80
C ASP A 298 25.29 18.49 10.66
N TYR A 299 25.97 17.45 10.16
CA TYR A 299 25.46 16.59 9.09
C TYR A 299 24.16 15.87 9.53
N PRO A 300 23.09 15.80 8.70
CA PRO A 300 22.97 16.29 7.32
C PRO A 300 22.36 17.71 7.20
N MET A 301 22.18 18.42 8.31
CA MET A 301 21.56 19.75 8.32
C MET A 301 22.46 20.79 7.64
N GLU A 302 23.72 20.88 8.07
CA GLU A 302 24.73 21.74 7.49
C GLU A 302 26.13 21.23 7.88
N TYR A 303 27.02 21.16 6.91
CA TYR A 303 28.37 20.68 7.12
C TYR A 303 29.31 21.20 6.04
N PHE A 304 30.61 21.21 6.34
CA PHE A 304 31.63 21.45 5.32
C PHE A 304 32.01 20.13 4.65
N ASP A 305 31.79 20.02 3.34
CA ASP A 305 32.18 18.86 2.57
C ASP A 305 33.66 18.96 2.20
N GLU A 306 34.50 18.12 2.83
CA GLU A 306 35.95 18.12 2.62
C GLU A 306 36.38 17.71 1.21
N LYS A 307 35.53 16.98 0.47
CA LYS A 307 35.83 16.50 -0.87
C LYS A 307 35.62 17.59 -1.91
N ASP A 308 34.49 18.28 -1.83
CA ASP A 308 34.09 19.34 -2.77
C ASP A 308 34.51 20.74 -2.29
N LYS A 309 35.07 20.85 -1.07
CA LYS A 309 35.56 22.08 -0.44
C LYS A 309 34.51 23.19 -0.39
N LYS A 310 33.26 22.82 -0.09
CA LYS A 310 32.12 23.74 -0.01
C LYS A 310 31.14 23.34 1.09
N PRO A 311 30.35 24.28 1.64
CA PRO A 311 29.23 23.95 2.50
C PRO A 311 28.20 23.09 1.75
N LYS A 312 27.56 22.17 2.47
CA LYS A 312 26.45 21.34 2.01
C LYS A 312 25.48 21.05 3.15
N GLY A 313 24.29 20.57 2.81
CA GLY A 313 23.29 20.14 3.76
C GLY A 313 21.94 20.78 3.49
N ILE A 314 20.92 20.31 4.21
CA ILE A 314 19.53 20.75 4.09
C ILE A 314 19.42 22.27 4.23
N MET A 315 20.09 22.87 5.22
CA MET A 315 20.04 24.31 5.47
C MET A 315 20.77 25.11 4.40
N ILE A 316 21.85 24.57 3.84
CA ILE A 316 22.61 25.24 2.77
C ILE A 316 21.78 25.28 1.49
N ASP A 317 21.14 24.17 1.12
CA ASP A 317 20.29 24.12 -0.08
C ASP A 317 19.04 25.02 0.05
N ILE A 318 18.46 25.12 1.26
CA ILE A 318 17.38 26.08 1.54
C ILE A 318 17.89 27.53 1.39
N MET A 319 19.09 27.83 1.91
CA MET A 319 19.70 29.15 1.77
C MET A 319 20.01 29.49 0.31
N ASP A 320 20.45 28.52 -0.50
CA ASP A 320 20.67 28.71 -1.94
C ASP A 320 19.35 29.03 -2.68
N LEU A 321 18.24 28.39 -2.30
CA LEU A 321 16.93 28.70 -2.85
C LEU A 321 16.44 30.11 -2.44
N ILE A 322 16.74 30.53 -1.21
CA ILE A 322 16.48 31.91 -0.75
C ILE A 322 17.34 32.91 -1.53
N ALA A 323 18.60 32.58 -1.82
CA ALA A 323 19.48 33.40 -2.64
C ALA A 323 18.90 33.58 -4.05
N GLU A 324 18.41 32.50 -4.66
CA GLU A 324 17.75 32.52 -5.98
C GLU A 324 16.52 33.44 -5.99
N TYR A 325 15.63 33.31 -5.00
CA TYR A 325 14.40 34.11 -4.94
C TYR A 325 14.62 35.58 -4.55
N SER A 326 15.63 35.86 -3.73
CA SER A 326 15.97 37.23 -3.33
C SER A 326 16.81 37.95 -4.38
N GLY A 327 17.61 37.22 -5.16
CA GLY A 327 18.65 37.78 -6.01
C GLY A 327 19.90 38.21 -5.24
N ILE A 328 19.96 37.98 -3.92
CA ILE A 328 21.13 38.23 -3.08
C ILE A 328 22.07 37.03 -3.20
N LYS A 329 23.37 37.27 -3.36
CA LYS A 329 24.38 36.21 -3.28
C LYS A 329 24.78 35.97 -1.83
N PHE A 330 24.91 34.71 -1.44
CA PHE A 330 25.39 34.36 -0.11
C PHE A 330 26.85 33.90 -0.13
N GLU A 331 27.62 34.43 0.80
CA GLU A 331 28.98 33.96 1.13
C GLU A 331 28.91 33.19 2.45
N TYR A 332 29.25 31.91 2.43
CA TYR A 332 29.10 31.05 3.60
C TYR A 332 30.34 31.08 4.50
N VAL A 333 30.13 31.30 5.81
CA VAL A 333 31.16 31.37 6.85
C VAL A 333 30.96 30.23 7.85
N GLY A 334 31.93 29.32 7.94
CA GLY A 334 31.82 28.14 8.80
C GLY A 334 32.26 28.40 10.25
N TYR A 335 31.42 27.99 11.20
CA TYR A 335 31.69 28.01 12.64
C TYR A 335 31.80 26.59 13.20
N LYS A 336 32.66 26.40 14.21
CA LYS A 336 32.90 25.07 14.81
C LYS A 336 31.78 24.62 15.75
N GLY A 337 31.12 25.55 16.40
CA GLY A 337 30.05 25.29 17.35
C GLY A 337 28.91 26.28 17.22
N TYR A 338 27.76 25.88 17.74
CA TYR A 338 26.53 26.66 17.62
C TYR A 338 26.60 28.01 18.36
N ILE A 339 27.22 28.06 19.54
CA ILE A 339 27.39 29.31 20.29
C ILE A 339 28.28 30.30 19.53
N ASP A 340 29.36 29.83 18.91
CA ASP A 340 30.27 30.68 18.13
C ASP A 340 29.56 31.33 16.95
N LEU A 341 28.66 30.60 16.29
CA LEU A 341 27.81 31.13 15.23
C LEU A 341 26.95 32.30 15.73
N LEU A 342 26.31 32.15 16.90
CA LEU A 342 25.47 33.19 17.47
C LEU A 342 26.26 34.41 17.96
N GLU A 343 27.46 34.19 18.49
CA GLU A 343 28.38 35.28 18.86
C GLU A 343 28.91 36.01 17.60
N GLY A 344 29.20 35.29 16.52
CA GLY A 344 29.57 35.87 15.23
C GLY A 344 28.45 36.76 14.66
N LEU A 345 27.19 36.33 14.79
CA LEU A 345 26.03 37.15 14.41
C LEU A 345 25.95 38.43 15.24
N LYS A 346 26.09 38.31 16.57
CA LYS A 346 26.03 39.44 17.50
C LYS A 346 27.16 40.45 17.30
N LYS A 347 28.35 39.97 16.92
CA LYS A 347 29.52 40.80 16.59
C LYS A 347 29.49 41.33 15.16
N GLU A 348 28.44 41.04 14.40
CA GLU A 348 28.26 41.49 13.02
C GLU A 348 29.35 40.95 12.06
N GLU A 349 29.98 39.82 12.40
CA GLU A 349 30.93 39.12 11.53
C GLU A 349 30.22 38.44 10.35
N ILE A 350 28.94 38.11 10.54
CA ILE A 350 28.00 37.58 9.56
C ILE A 350 26.70 38.39 9.60
N ASN A 351 26.01 38.44 8.46
CA ASN A 351 24.72 39.12 8.37
C ASN A 351 23.57 38.20 8.79
N ILE A 352 23.69 36.91 8.47
CA ILE A 352 22.64 35.90 8.67
C ILE A 352 23.25 34.67 9.34
N ALA A 353 22.61 34.14 10.38
CA ALA A 353 22.84 32.79 10.87
C ALA A 353 21.80 31.84 10.26
N SER A 354 22.26 30.75 9.66
CA SER A 354 21.43 29.74 8.96
C SER A 354 20.42 29.04 9.86
N GLN A 355 20.66 29.01 11.17
CA GLN A 355 19.76 28.40 12.13
C GLN A 355 19.70 29.18 13.46
N PHE A 356 18.48 29.42 13.91
CA PHE A 356 18.19 30.03 15.19
C PHE A 356 16.86 29.51 15.75
N PRO A 357 16.75 29.11 17.03
CA PRO A 357 15.50 28.67 17.61
C PRO A 357 14.52 29.84 17.71
N ASN A 358 13.24 29.61 17.45
CA ASN A 358 12.19 30.60 17.73
C ASN A 358 12.02 30.81 19.25
N ASN A 359 12.96 31.54 19.86
CA ASN A 359 13.08 31.73 21.31
C ASN A 359 13.41 33.19 21.63
N VAL A 360 12.46 33.88 22.27
CA VAL A 360 12.55 35.32 22.55
C VAL A 360 13.75 35.68 23.46
N ALA A 361 14.08 34.83 24.43
CA ALA A 361 15.20 35.10 25.35
C ALA A 361 16.55 35.03 24.63
N LEU A 362 16.71 34.09 23.68
CA LEU A 362 17.91 34.01 22.86
C LEU A 362 17.98 35.17 21.86
N VAL A 363 16.85 35.59 21.28
CA VAL A 363 16.78 36.77 20.40
C VAL A 363 17.28 38.03 21.12
N GLU A 364 16.87 38.24 22.37
CA GLU A 364 17.34 39.37 23.18
C GLU A 364 18.84 39.24 23.49
N LYS A 365 19.29 38.08 23.96
CA LYS A 365 20.69 37.82 24.34
C LYS A 365 21.67 38.08 23.19
N TYR A 366 21.33 37.64 21.98
CA TYR A 366 22.17 37.74 20.79
C TYR A 366 21.80 38.93 19.89
N GLN A 367 20.86 39.78 20.32
CA GLN A 367 20.42 40.97 19.61
C GLN A 367 20.02 40.69 18.15
N ALA A 368 19.33 39.57 17.92
CA ALA A 368 18.95 39.14 16.58
C ALA A 368 17.59 39.73 16.15
N LEU A 369 17.31 39.60 14.86
CA LEU A 369 15.97 39.67 14.26
C LEU A 369 15.68 38.34 13.56
N LEU A 370 14.49 37.77 13.76
CA LEU A 370 14.16 36.45 13.21
C LEU A 370 13.28 36.57 11.97
N THR A 371 13.51 35.64 11.03
CA THR A 371 12.49 35.30 10.02
C THR A 371 11.38 34.48 10.65
N LYS A 372 10.30 34.26 9.88
CA LYS A 372 9.32 33.21 10.18
C LYS A 372 10.01 31.84 10.09
N PRO A 373 9.57 30.86 10.89
CA PRO A 373 10.02 29.50 10.72
C PRO A 373 9.65 28.96 9.34
N TYR A 374 10.53 28.16 8.76
CA TYR A 374 10.37 27.64 7.39
C TYR A 374 10.33 26.12 7.30
N MET A 375 10.66 25.38 8.37
CA MET A 375 10.53 23.92 8.40
C MET A 375 10.26 23.41 9.82
N HIS A 376 9.98 22.12 9.93
CA HIS A 376 9.81 21.43 11.21
C HIS A 376 10.96 20.43 11.42
N ILE A 377 11.61 20.49 12.58
CA ILE A 377 12.63 19.50 12.96
C ILE A 377 12.11 18.70 14.14
N PHE A 378 11.97 17.39 13.94
CA PHE A 378 11.62 16.45 15.00
C PHE A 378 12.88 16.00 15.75
N GLN A 379 12.82 16.05 17.08
CA GLN A 379 13.84 15.49 17.94
C GLN A 379 13.51 14.03 18.27
N THR A 380 14.53 13.22 18.39
CA THR A 380 14.45 11.78 18.67
C THR A 380 15.36 11.46 19.84
N LEU A 381 14.83 10.74 20.82
CA LEU A 381 15.61 10.11 21.86
C LEU A 381 16.07 8.74 21.41
N LEU A 382 17.38 8.52 21.52
CA LEU A 382 18.04 7.28 21.13
C LEU A 382 18.49 6.51 22.37
N SER A 383 18.10 5.25 22.51
CA SER A 383 18.49 4.35 23.61
C SER A 383 18.95 2.98 23.09
N ILE A 384 19.60 2.18 23.94
CA ILE A 384 20.04 0.80 23.61
C ILE A 384 18.95 -0.27 23.81
N ASP A 385 17.81 0.11 24.37
CA ASP A 385 16.65 -0.74 24.67
C ASP A 385 15.38 0.11 24.76
N ASP A 386 14.22 -0.54 24.77
CA ASP A 386 12.90 0.08 24.88
C ASP A 386 12.61 0.51 26.32
N ARG A 387 13.40 1.47 26.82
CA ARG A 387 13.25 2.03 28.16
C ARG A 387 12.25 3.18 28.16
N PRO A 388 11.33 3.24 29.14
CA PRO A 388 10.42 4.36 29.27
C PRO A 388 11.14 5.62 29.77
N LEU A 389 10.67 6.79 29.34
CA LEU A 389 11.08 8.08 29.92
C LEU A 389 10.47 8.21 31.33
N LYS A 390 11.30 8.34 32.37
CA LYS A 390 10.90 8.41 33.79
C LYS A 390 11.56 9.61 34.51
N MET A 391 11.11 9.93 35.71
CA MET A 391 11.85 10.83 36.63
C MET A 391 13.29 10.32 36.80
N ASP A 392 14.26 11.23 36.85
CA ASP A 392 15.71 10.99 36.97
C ASP A 392 16.43 10.43 35.73
N THR A 393 15.73 10.23 34.61
CA THR A 393 16.34 9.76 33.36
C THR A 393 17.47 10.69 32.91
N THR A 394 18.58 10.13 32.44
CA THR A 394 19.73 10.90 31.93
C THR A 394 19.70 11.06 30.42
N ILE A 395 19.76 12.30 29.93
CA ILE A 395 19.73 12.61 28.49
C ILE A 395 21.03 13.32 28.10
N ALA A 396 21.80 12.71 27.20
CA ALA A 396 23.02 13.28 26.63
C ALA A 396 22.70 14.27 25.50
N ILE A 397 23.15 15.51 25.65
CA ILE A 397 22.93 16.63 24.71
C ILE A 397 24.26 17.36 24.51
N PRO A 398 24.66 17.75 23.28
CA PRO A 398 25.85 18.56 23.07
C PRO A 398 25.80 19.87 23.87
N GLU A 399 26.92 20.24 24.50
CA GLU A 399 27.00 21.41 25.38
C GLU A 399 26.81 22.74 24.66
N ASP A 400 27.15 22.79 23.37
CA ASP A 400 27.01 23.97 22.52
C ASP A 400 25.57 24.16 22.03
N ARG A 401 24.70 23.14 22.14
CA ARG A 401 23.29 23.17 21.76
C ARG A 401 22.40 23.67 22.88
N ILE A 402 22.63 24.93 23.28
CA ILE A 402 21.86 25.63 24.33
C ILE A 402 20.36 25.70 24.00
N ASP A 403 20.01 25.70 22.71
CA ASP A 403 18.65 25.64 22.20
C ASP A 403 17.96 24.32 22.58
N LEU A 404 18.66 23.21 22.43
CA LEU A 404 18.17 21.86 22.76
C LEU A 404 18.16 21.59 24.26
N ILE A 405 19.16 22.09 24.99
CA ILE A 405 19.20 22.00 26.46
C ILE A 405 17.96 22.70 27.04
N TYR A 406 17.71 23.94 26.64
CA TYR A 406 16.53 24.69 27.09
C TYR A 406 15.21 23.99 26.70
N TYR A 407 15.14 23.43 25.49
CA TYR A 407 13.98 22.67 25.02
C TYR A 407 13.68 21.47 25.92
N ILE A 408 14.69 20.69 26.30
CA ILE A 408 14.50 19.53 27.19
C ILE A 408 14.19 19.95 28.63
N GLU A 409 14.88 20.96 29.18
CA GLU A 409 14.61 21.46 30.54
C GLU A 409 13.16 21.95 30.69
N ARG A 410 12.60 22.56 29.64
CA ARG A 410 11.22 23.05 29.64
C ARG A 410 10.19 21.92 29.55
N LEU A 411 10.41 20.94 28.69
CA LEU A 411 9.45 19.85 28.46
C LEU A 411 9.52 18.76 29.53
N TYR A 412 10.73 18.49 30.02
CA TYR A 412 11.01 17.39 30.94
C TYR A 412 11.90 17.88 32.10
N PRO A 413 11.40 18.77 32.98
CA PRO A 413 12.21 19.38 34.05
C PRO A 413 12.78 18.39 35.06
N GLU A 414 12.23 17.17 35.11
CA GLU A 414 12.61 16.09 36.02
C GLU A 414 13.75 15.19 35.47
N VAL A 415 14.27 15.48 34.26
CA VAL A 415 15.35 14.70 33.64
C VAL A 415 16.72 15.33 33.92
N ASN A 416 17.74 14.49 33.99
CA ASN A 416 19.11 14.89 34.20
C ASN A 416 19.83 15.06 32.86
N ILE A 417 20.26 16.29 32.52
CA ILE A 417 21.00 16.53 31.29
C ILE A 417 22.49 16.25 31.48
N ILE A 418 23.04 15.38 30.64
CA ILE A 418 24.48 15.13 30.55
C ILE A 418 25.01 15.90 29.34
N ARG A 419 25.95 16.80 29.59
CA ARG A 419 26.58 17.60 28.54
C ARG A 419 27.65 16.78 27.81
N SER A 420 27.49 16.69 26.49
CA SER A 420 28.39 15.99 25.58
C SER A 420 29.22 16.99 24.77
N ARG A 421 30.32 16.54 24.18
CA ARG A 421 31.15 17.39 23.32
C ARG A 421 30.51 17.72 21.98
N ASN A 422 29.75 16.78 21.41
CA ASN A 422 29.05 16.88 20.14
C ASN A 422 28.02 15.74 20.04
N TYR A 423 27.27 15.67 18.93
CA TYR A 423 26.24 14.64 18.74
C TYR A 423 26.80 13.21 18.77
N ASP A 424 27.99 12.99 18.23
CA ASP A 424 28.66 11.68 18.19
C ASP A 424 29.04 11.21 19.61
N ASP A 425 29.55 12.12 20.45
CA ASP A 425 29.84 11.90 21.87
C ASP A 425 28.55 11.58 22.64
N SER A 426 27.44 12.26 22.35
CA SER A 426 26.14 11.95 22.97
C SER A 426 25.71 10.51 22.72
N VAL A 427 25.81 10.01 21.48
CA VAL A 427 25.48 8.61 21.17
C VAL A 427 26.44 7.65 21.87
N SER A 428 27.75 7.95 21.87
CA SER A 428 28.72 7.09 22.56
C SER A 428 28.58 7.05 24.07
N ARG A 429 28.03 8.08 24.71
CA ARG A 429 27.69 8.03 26.15
C ARG A 429 26.59 7.01 26.43
N VAL A 430 25.57 6.92 25.57
CA VAL A 430 24.53 5.88 25.67
C VAL A 430 25.13 4.50 25.44
N GLU A 431 26.02 4.35 24.44
CA GLU A 431 26.71 3.08 24.19
C GLU A 431 27.52 2.60 25.40
N ARG A 432 28.14 3.52 26.16
CA ARG A 432 28.91 3.22 27.38
C ARG A 432 28.04 3.10 28.64
N GLY A 433 26.74 3.35 28.55
CA GLY A 433 25.84 3.36 29.71
C GLY A 433 26.03 4.55 30.66
N GLU A 434 26.66 5.63 30.18
CA GLU A 434 26.82 6.88 30.92
C GLU A 434 25.57 7.76 30.86
N ALA A 435 24.72 7.55 29.84
CA ALA A 435 23.43 8.22 29.67
C ALA A 435 22.36 7.21 29.25
N ASP A 436 21.11 7.46 29.63
CA ASP A 436 19.97 6.63 29.24
C ASP A 436 19.56 6.87 27.79
N PHE A 437 19.57 8.14 27.38
CA PHE A 437 19.21 8.56 26.04
C PHE A 437 20.21 9.56 25.46
N ALA A 438 20.32 9.59 24.15
CA ALA A 438 20.95 10.69 23.42
C ALA A 438 19.87 11.45 22.65
N LEU A 439 19.83 12.77 22.80
CA LEU A 439 18.96 13.62 21.99
C LEU A 439 19.60 13.87 20.64
N GLN A 440 18.86 13.61 19.57
CA GLN A 440 19.32 13.73 18.20
C GLN A 440 18.18 14.27 17.32
N ASN A 441 18.49 14.84 16.16
CA ASN A 441 17.45 15.15 15.18
C ASN A 441 17.05 13.89 14.38
N LEU A 442 15.82 13.86 13.88
CA LEU A 442 15.29 12.72 13.11
C LEU A 442 16.11 12.44 11.83
N TYR A 443 16.61 13.48 11.17
CA TYR A 443 17.31 13.37 9.89
C TYR A 443 18.71 12.75 10.02
N MET A 444 19.32 12.81 11.21
CA MET A 444 20.59 12.17 11.55
C MET A 444 20.45 10.67 11.81
N MET A 445 19.22 10.18 12.09
CA MET A 445 18.99 8.81 12.54
C MET A 445 19.51 7.77 11.58
N GLU A 446 19.33 7.97 10.28
CA GLU A 446 19.77 6.98 9.31
C GLU A 446 21.30 6.79 9.32
N ASP A 447 22.05 7.89 9.37
CA ASP A 447 23.51 7.81 9.39
C ASP A 447 24.01 7.13 10.66
N ILE A 448 23.42 7.48 11.81
CA ILE A 448 23.69 6.82 13.09
C ILE A 448 23.36 5.32 13.02
N MET A 449 22.18 4.94 12.55
CA MET A 449 21.76 3.53 12.46
C MET A 449 22.63 2.72 11.50
N ARG A 450 23.09 3.33 10.41
CA ARG A 450 23.95 2.64 9.45
C ARG A 450 25.37 2.44 9.97
N ASN A 451 25.96 3.48 10.56
CA ASN A 451 27.36 3.49 10.97
C ASN A 451 27.56 2.83 12.35
N ARG A 452 26.59 2.97 13.25
CA ARG A 452 26.66 2.48 14.64
C ARG A 452 25.64 1.39 14.97
N GLY A 453 24.49 1.36 14.28
CA GLY A 453 23.44 0.35 14.51
C GLY A 453 23.85 -1.09 14.16
N GLN A 454 24.94 -1.27 13.40
CA GLN A 454 25.55 -2.60 13.18
C GLN A 454 26.26 -3.14 14.43
N ILE A 455 26.62 -2.26 15.37
CA ILE A 455 27.36 -2.58 16.59
C ILE A 455 26.39 -2.78 17.77
N LYS A 456 25.31 -1.99 17.84
CA LYS A 456 24.25 -2.11 18.85
C LYS A 456 22.88 -1.86 18.23
N ASN A 457 21.88 -2.64 18.66
CA ASN A 457 20.48 -2.34 18.33
C ASN A 457 20.04 -1.12 19.14
N PHE A 458 19.80 0.00 18.47
CA PHE A 458 19.24 1.18 19.10
C PHE A 458 17.72 1.21 18.94
N GLU A 459 17.03 1.58 20.00
CA GLU A 459 15.62 1.96 19.99
C GLU A 459 15.50 3.48 19.85
N LYS A 460 14.44 3.92 19.18
CA LYS A 460 14.20 5.34 18.91
C LYS A 460 12.81 5.75 19.38
N LYS A 461 12.73 6.90 20.06
CA LYS A 461 11.48 7.52 20.46
C LYS A 461 11.42 8.95 19.93
N ILE A 462 10.46 9.20 19.05
CA ILE A 462 10.23 10.53 18.48
C ILE A 462 9.52 11.39 19.52
N LEU A 463 10.03 12.59 19.78
CA LEU A 463 9.38 13.59 20.62
C LEU A 463 8.39 14.38 19.75
N THR A 464 7.09 14.13 19.94
CA THR A 464 6.01 14.74 19.15
C THR A 464 5.39 15.96 19.82
N ASP A 465 5.70 16.20 21.10
CA ASP A 465 4.92 17.09 21.96
C ASP A 465 5.17 18.59 21.69
N GLU A 466 6.34 18.96 21.15
CA GLU A 466 6.61 20.35 20.71
C GLU A 466 7.61 20.35 19.55
N LYS A 467 7.27 21.00 18.44
CA LYS A 467 8.11 21.04 17.23
C LYS A 467 9.18 22.12 17.36
N LEU A 468 10.45 21.80 17.06
CA LEU A 468 11.46 22.85 16.86
C LEU A 468 11.22 23.53 15.52
N LEU A 469 11.07 24.85 15.59
CA LEU A 469 10.76 25.75 14.49
C LEU A 469 12.01 26.61 14.20
N PRO A 470 12.97 26.12 13.39
CA PRO A 470 14.14 26.91 13.03
C PRO A 470 13.74 28.15 12.24
N CYS A 471 14.34 29.28 12.63
CA CYS A 471 14.31 30.55 11.92
C CYS A 471 15.71 30.86 11.38
N LEU A 472 15.79 31.76 10.40
CA LEU A 472 17.03 32.49 10.15
C LEU A 472 17.12 33.63 11.16
N ALA A 473 18.33 33.91 11.64
CA ALA A 473 18.58 35.09 12.46
C ALA A 473 19.45 36.08 11.71
N VAL A 474 19.07 37.36 11.78
CA VAL A 474 19.74 38.46 11.10
C VAL A 474 20.31 39.41 12.15
N ASN A 475 21.48 39.98 11.88
CA ASN A 475 22.04 41.05 12.69
C ASN A 475 21.15 42.31 12.63
N ARG A 476 21.23 43.19 13.63
CA ARG A 476 20.36 44.39 13.70
C ARG A 476 20.85 45.57 12.87
N GLU A 477 22.06 45.50 12.33
CA GLU A 477 22.73 46.57 11.57
C GLU A 477 21.84 47.16 10.46
N ASN A 478 21.04 46.32 9.81
CA ASN A 478 20.22 46.69 8.65
C ASN A 478 18.72 46.88 8.96
N GLY A 479 18.39 47.02 10.25
CA GLY A 479 17.01 47.17 10.71
C GLY A 479 16.10 46.02 10.26
N ASN A 480 14.82 46.31 10.06
CA ASN A 480 13.80 45.30 9.74
C ASN A 480 13.70 44.93 8.25
N ILE A 481 14.55 45.49 7.37
CA ILE A 481 14.44 45.31 5.91
C ILE A 481 14.88 43.90 5.49
N LEU A 482 16.05 43.44 5.93
CA LEU A 482 16.58 42.14 5.54
C LEU A 482 15.67 40.97 5.98
N PRO A 483 15.16 40.91 7.24
CA PRO A 483 14.17 39.90 7.61
C PRO A 483 12.90 39.91 6.75
N ARG A 484 12.44 41.08 6.27
CA ARG A 484 11.29 41.18 5.35
C ARG A 484 11.60 40.56 3.98
N ILE A 485 12.78 40.84 3.43
CA ILE A 485 13.24 40.25 2.16
C ILE A 485 13.35 38.72 2.29
N LEU A 486 13.99 38.24 3.35
CA LEU A 486 14.14 36.81 3.61
C LEU A 486 12.78 36.14 3.83
N ASN A 487 11.85 36.75 4.56
CA ASN A 487 10.50 36.23 4.74
C ASN A 487 9.72 36.13 3.42
N LYS A 488 9.83 37.13 2.54
CA LYS A 488 9.23 37.08 1.21
C LYS A 488 9.87 36.01 0.32
N SER A 489 11.15 35.72 0.52
CA SER A 489 11.86 34.64 -0.19
C SER A 489 11.46 33.26 0.34
N ILE A 490 11.42 33.10 1.67
CA ILE A 490 10.97 31.89 2.37
C ILE A 490 9.54 31.55 2.00
N ALA A 491 8.65 32.55 1.91
CA ALA A 491 7.28 32.32 1.50
C ALA A 491 7.16 31.66 0.12
N ARG A 492 8.18 31.83 -0.75
CA ARG A 492 8.25 31.20 -2.08
C ARG A 492 8.72 29.76 -2.11
N ILE A 493 9.13 29.22 -0.98
CA ILE A 493 9.59 27.85 -0.84
C ILE A 493 8.37 26.97 -0.54
N SER A 494 8.06 26.04 -1.44
CA SER A 494 6.98 25.08 -1.23
C SER A 494 7.42 23.95 -0.30
N PHE A 495 6.46 23.25 0.32
CA PHE A 495 6.76 22.03 1.08
C PHE A 495 7.43 20.96 0.22
N VAL A 496 7.07 20.87 -1.06
CA VAL A 496 7.69 19.95 -2.02
C VAL A 496 9.17 20.30 -2.23
N ASP A 497 9.52 21.60 -2.30
CA ASP A 497 10.92 22.03 -2.40
C ASP A 497 11.69 21.57 -1.16
N ILE A 498 11.14 21.78 0.04
CA ILE A 498 11.75 21.36 1.31
C ILE A 498 11.91 19.84 1.37
N ASP A 499 10.87 19.08 1.05
CA ASP A 499 10.90 17.61 1.06
C ASP A 499 11.92 17.07 0.05
N THR A 500 12.01 17.69 -1.13
CA THR A 500 13.00 17.33 -2.15
C THR A 500 14.42 17.58 -1.65
N ILE A 501 14.66 18.72 -1.00
CA ILE A 501 15.95 19.05 -0.38
C ILE A 501 16.30 18.05 0.73
N ILE A 502 15.35 17.73 1.61
CA ILE A 502 15.53 16.75 2.69
C ILE A 502 15.89 15.39 2.09
N LEU A 503 15.13 14.89 1.11
CA LEU A 503 15.39 13.60 0.46
C LEU A 503 16.71 13.58 -0.31
N GLY A 504 17.14 14.70 -0.87
CA GLY A 504 18.42 14.82 -1.58
C GLY A 504 19.64 14.81 -0.63
N ASN A 505 19.49 15.34 0.58
CA ASN A 505 20.57 15.44 1.57
C ASN A 505 20.59 14.31 2.59
N THR A 506 19.43 13.69 2.83
CA THR A 506 19.33 12.48 3.65
C THR A 506 19.53 11.27 2.75
N ARG A 507 20.06 10.18 3.31
CA ARG A 507 20.28 8.96 2.53
C ARG A 507 19.01 8.11 2.44
N ILE A 508 17.83 8.69 2.72
CA ILE A 508 16.54 8.02 2.82
C ILE A 508 16.34 7.26 1.51
N LYS A 509 16.62 5.96 1.61
CA LYS A 509 17.02 5.11 0.50
C LYS A 509 16.02 5.10 -0.66
N GLN A 510 16.52 5.58 -1.80
CA GLN A 510 16.19 5.09 -3.15
C GLN A 510 16.32 3.54 -3.27
N ASP A 511 17.04 2.89 -2.35
CA ASP A 511 17.17 1.43 -2.29
C ASP A 511 15.88 0.69 -1.90
N SER A 512 14.86 1.35 -1.31
CA SER A 512 13.64 0.66 -0.89
C SER A 512 12.86 0.10 -2.08
N LEU A 513 12.77 0.89 -3.17
CA LEU A 513 12.07 0.48 -4.39
C LEU A 513 12.85 -0.61 -5.13
N GLN A 514 14.16 -0.46 -5.33
CA GLN A 514 14.95 -1.49 -6.02
C GLN A 514 14.94 -2.82 -5.26
N ASN A 515 15.10 -2.80 -3.94
CA ASN A 515 15.05 -4.03 -3.13
C ASN A 515 13.64 -4.62 -3.09
N PHE A 516 12.59 -3.79 -3.06
CA PHE A 516 11.20 -4.24 -3.17
C PHE A 516 10.97 -4.94 -4.51
N PHE A 517 11.40 -4.35 -5.64
CA PHE A 517 11.30 -4.98 -6.95
C PHE A 517 12.12 -6.27 -7.05
N LEU A 518 13.32 -6.31 -6.47
CA LEU A 518 14.16 -7.51 -6.44
C LEU A 518 13.51 -8.62 -5.59
N GLN A 519 12.90 -8.27 -4.46
CA GLN A 519 12.17 -9.21 -3.60
C GLN A 519 10.92 -9.75 -4.28
N CYS A 520 10.12 -8.90 -4.91
CA CYS A 520 8.98 -9.33 -5.73
C CYS A 520 9.42 -10.23 -6.89
N TYR A 521 10.57 -9.93 -7.52
CA TYR A 521 11.16 -10.75 -8.59
C TYR A 521 11.53 -12.16 -8.09
N TYR A 522 12.23 -12.28 -6.96
CA TYR A 522 12.56 -13.60 -6.38
C TYR A 522 11.34 -14.38 -5.91
N GLN A 523 10.35 -13.70 -5.32
CA GLN A 523 9.07 -14.34 -4.95
C GLN A 523 8.31 -14.86 -6.17
N GLY A 524 8.29 -14.09 -7.26
CA GLY A 524 7.71 -14.52 -8.54
C GLY A 524 8.35 -15.81 -9.07
N ILE A 525 9.69 -15.86 -9.10
CA ILE A 525 10.45 -17.06 -9.53
C ILE A 525 10.12 -18.26 -8.63
N ALA A 526 10.08 -18.09 -7.31
CA ALA A 526 9.78 -19.17 -6.38
C ALA A 526 8.37 -19.74 -6.59
N VAL A 527 7.37 -18.89 -6.80
CA VAL A 527 5.98 -19.30 -7.08
C VAL A 527 5.90 -20.06 -8.42
N THR A 528 6.58 -19.58 -9.46
CA THR A 528 6.63 -20.28 -10.76
C THR A 528 7.29 -21.65 -10.64
N LEU A 529 8.43 -21.76 -9.96
CA LEU A 529 9.13 -23.03 -9.71
C LEU A 529 8.25 -24.02 -8.93
N PHE A 530 7.56 -23.54 -7.89
CA PHE A 530 6.64 -24.38 -7.12
C PHE A 530 5.48 -24.90 -7.98
N GLY A 531 4.91 -24.03 -8.84
CA GLY A 531 3.87 -24.42 -9.80
C GLY A 531 4.34 -25.49 -10.79
N VAL A 532 5.55 -25.33 -11.35
CA VAL A 532 6.15 -26.33 -12.26
C VAL A 532 6.37 -27.67 -11.56
N ILE A 533 6.91 -27.66 -10.33
CA ILE A 533 7.12 -28.88 -9.54
C ILE A 533 5.79 -29.58 -9.25
N ALA A 534 4.75 -28.83 -8.86
CA ALA A 534 3.42 -29.39 -8.60
C ALA A 534 2.80 -30.03 -9.86
N ILE A 535 2.97 -29.41 -11.03
CA ILE A 535 2.53 -29.97 -12.32
C ILE A 535 3.29 -31.26 -12.62
N LEU A 536 4.62 -31.28 -12.47
CA LEU A 536 5.44 -32.47 -12.70
C LEU A 536 5.04 -33.63 -11.77
N ILE A 537 4.83 -33.37 -10.48
CA ILE A 537 4.36 -34.36 -9.51
C ILE A 537 2.99 -34.91 -9.95
N THR A 538 2.07 -34.04 -10.37
CA THR A 538 0.74 -34.45 -10.84
C THR A 538 0.83 -35.37 -12.07
N ILE A 539 1.71 -35.05 -13.03
CA ILE A 539 1.96 -35.87 -14.22
C ILE A 539 2.52 -37.24 -13.83
N ILE A 540 3.51 -37.29 -12.93
CA ILE A 540 4.12 -38.55 -12.46
C ILE A 540 3.09 -39.44 -11.77
N LEU A 541 2.28 -38.87 -10.86
CA LEU A 541 1.24 -39.60 -10.15
C LEU A 541 0.16 -40.13 -11.10
N ALA A 542 -0.25 -39.33 -12.09
CA ALA A 542 -1.21 -39.73 -13.10
C ALA A 542 -0.69 -40.88 -13.98
N LYS A 543 0.59 -40.82 -14.37
CA LYS A 543 1.27 -41.89 -15.13
C LYS A 543 1.31 -43.19 -14.33
N ASN A 544 1.73 -43.14 -13.07
CA ASN A 544 1.83 -44.34 -12.21
C ASN A 544 0.47 -45.01 -12.01
N ARG A 545 -0.61 -44.24 -11.83
CA ARG A 545 -1.98 -44.80 -11.74
C ARG A 545 -2.40 -45.55 -13.00
N LYS A 546 -2.06 -45.02 -14.19
CA LYS A 546 -2.36 -45.69 -15.47
C LYS A 546 -1.60 -47.01 -15.59
N VAL A 547 -0.32 -47.03 -15.22
CA VAL A 547 0.51 -48.25 -15.27
C VAL A 547 -0.03 -49.35 -14.36
N ILE A 548 -0.38 -49.02 -13.11
CA ILE A 548 -0.95 -49.99 -12.16
C ILE A 548 -2.30 -50.54 -12.67
N LYS A 549 -3.14 -49.69 -13.26
CA LYS A 549 -4.44 -50.12 -13.81
C LYS A 549 -4.26 -51.08 -15.00
N LEU A 550 -3.32 -50.80 -15.90
CA LEU A 550 -2.99 -51.67 -17.03
C LEU A 550 -2.43 -53.02 -16.57
N GLN A 551 -1.56 -53.02 -15.54
CA GLN A 551 -1.04 -54.27 -14.96
C GLN A 551 -2.16 -55.12 -14.36
N ARG A 552 -3.09 -54.53 -13.59
CA ARG A 552 -4.23 -55.29 -13.07
C ARG A 552 -5.06 -55.94 -14.18
N LEU A 553 -5.42 -55.18 -15.22
CA LEU A 553 -6.19 -55.72 -16.35
C LEU A 553 -5.46 -56.84 -17.11
N ALA A 554 -4.14 -56.81 -17.16
CA ALA A 554 -3.34 -57.86 -17.80
C ALA A 554 -3.20 -59.12 -16.93
N GLU A 555 -3.37 -59.03 -15.61
CA GLU A 555 -3.08 -60.11 -14.65
C GLU A 555 -4.35 -60.74 -14.04
N THR A 556 -5.54 -60.21 -14.33
CA THR A 556 -6.83 -60.74 -13.83
C THR A 556 -7.69 -61.33 -14.96
N ASP A 557 -8.43 -62.39 -14.67
CA ASP A 557 -9.42 -62.98 -15.56
C ASP A 557 -10.74 -62.18 -15.51
N GLY A 558 -11.23 -61.77 -16.69
CA GLY A 558 -12.36 -60.84 -16.80
C GLY A 558 -13.71 -61.39 -16.35
N LEU A 559 -13.87 -62.72 -16.25
CA LEU A 559 -15.12 -63.36 -15.82
C LEU A 559 -15.14 -63.67 -14.31
N SER A 560 -14.01 -64.10 -13.75
CA SER A 560 -13.89 -64.52 -12.34
C SER A 560 -13.40 -63.45 -11.38
N ASP A 561 -12.82 -62.34 -11.87
CA ASP A 561 -12.11 -61.31 -11.05
C ASP A 561 -10.97 -61.90 -10.19
N MET A 562 -10.48 -63.09 -10.56
CA MET A 562 -9.31 -63.74 -9.96
C MET A 562 -8.07 -63.50 -10.83
N TYR A 563 -6.88 -63.85 -10.34
CA TYR A 563 -5.68 -63.85 -11.18
C TYR A 563 -5.87 -64.78 -12.39
N ASN A 564 -5.45 -64.33 -13.58
CA ASN A 564 -5.34 -65.19 -14.75
C ASN A 564 -4.04 -66.01 -14.71
N ARG A 565 -3.78 -66.83 -15.73
CA ARG A 565 -2.57 -67.67 -15.81
C ARG A 565 -1.27 -66.89 -15.60
N ASP A 566 -1.13 -65.72 -16.22
CA ASP A 566 0.08 -64.90 -16.12
C ASP A 566 0.21 -64.26 -14.72
N GLY A 567 -0.90 -63.75 -14.17
CA GLY A 567 -0.95 -63.21 -12.81
C GLY A 567 -0.61 -64.25 -11.75
N ILE A 568 -1.20 -65.45 -11.84
CA ILE A 568 -0.92 -66.58 -10.95
C ILE A 568 0.53 -67.00 -11.03
N LYS A 569 1.05 -67.22 -12.25
CA LYS A 569 2.43 -67.65 -12.46
C LYS A 569 3.42 -66.64 -11.88
N LYS A 570 3.16 -65.34 -12.08
CA LYS A 570 3.99 -64.27 -11.54
C LYS A 570 4.00 -64.25 -10.01
N GLU A 571 2.84 -64.23 -9.37
CA GLU A 571 2.76 -64.12 -7.91
C GLU A 571 3.23 -65.39 -7.20
N ILE A 572 2.95 -66.59 -7.73
CA ILE A 572 3.48 -67.84 -7.19
C ILE A 572 5.01 -67.88 -7.31
N ASN A 573 5.58 -67.60 -8.48
CA ASN A 573 7.03 -67.60 -8.64
C ASN A 573 7.72 -66.55 -7.75
N LYS A 574 7.11 -65.37 -7.59
CA LYS A 574 7.58 -64.34 -6.66
C LYS A 574 7.60 -64.86 -5.22
N LEU A 575 6.54 -65.55 -4.79
CA LEU A 575 6.46 -66.14 -3.46
C LEU A 575 7.46 -67.28 -3.27
N LEU A 576 7.64 -68.15 -4.27
CA LEU A 576 8.62 -69.24 -4.28
C LEU A 576 10.07 -68.74 -4.13
N ARG A 577 10.39 -67.56 -4.68
CA ARG A 577 11.72 -66.92 -4.54
C ARG A 577 12.00 -66.33 -3.16
N SER A 578 10.99 -66.13 -2.30
CA SER A 578 11.14 -65.41 -1.03
C SER A 578 11.74 -66.21 0.15
N GLY A 579 12.24 -67.44 -0.07
CA GLY A 579 12.98 -68.22 0.93
C GLY A 579 12.20 -69.42 1.51
N ILE A 580 12.95 -70.47 1.86
CA ILE A 580 12.54 -71.86 2.08
C ILE A 580 12.41 -72.13 3.59
N SER A 581 11.20 -72.17 4.14
CA SER A 581 10.98 -72.83 5.44
C SER A 581 9.54 -73.30 5.70
N TYR A 582 8.61 -73.12 4.76
CA TYR A 582 7.22 -73.55 4.89
C TYR A 582 6.86 -74.51 3.77
N ARG A 583 6.12 -75.58 4.12
CA ARG A 583 5.50 -76.46 3.12
C ARG A 583 4.41 -75.67 2.42
N ARG A 584 4.44 -75.69 1.09
CA ARG A 584 3.47 -75.01 0.23
C ARG A 584 2.85 -76.03 -0.70
N VAL A 585 1.62 -75.80 -1.10
CA VAL A 585 0.90 -76.74 -1.95
C VAL A 585 0.14 -76.02 -3.04
N LEU A 586 0.27 -76.54 -4.25
CA LEU A 586 -0.51 -76.15 -5.41
C LEU A 586 -1.65 -77.16 -5.60
N PHE A 587 -2.87 -76.67 -5.62
CA PHE A 587 -4.06 -77.40 -6.03
C PHE A 587 -4.44 -76.92 -7.42
N ILE A 588 -4.57 -77.85 -8.37
CA ILE A 588 -5.29 -77.63 -9.63
C ILE A 588 -6.65 -78.28 -9.49
N ILE A 589 -7.69 -77.51 -9.77
CA ILE A 589 -9.08 -77.88 -9.56
C ILE A 589 -9.79 -77.77 -10.90
N ASP A 590 -10.49 -78.81 -11.31
CA ASP A 590 -11.25 -78.83 -12.56
C ASP A 590 -12.68 -79.27 -12.28
N ILE A 591 -13.65 -78.54 -12.84
CA ILE A 591 -15.07 -78.87 -12.69
C ILE A 591 -15.40 -80.12 -13.50
N ASP A 592 -15.83 -81.18 -12.83
CA ASP A 592 -16.15 -82.42 -13.50
C ASP A 592 -17.34 -82.24 -14.45
N HIS A 593 -17.19 -82.72 -15.68
CA HIS A 593 -18.23 -82.69 -16.70
C HIS A 593 -18.77 -81.29 -17.04
N PHE A 594 -17.98 -80.22 -16.88
CA PHE A 594 -18.40 -78.85 -17.15
C PHE A 594 -18.94 -78.63 -18.56
N LYS A 595 -18.35 -79.29 -19.58
CA LYS A 595 -18.89 -79.26 -20.94
C LYS A 595 -20.32 -79.78 -21.01
N ALA A 596 -20.63 -80.91 -20.36
CA ALA A 596 -21.99 -81.44 -20.33
C ALA A 596 -22.96 -80.53 -19.57
N LEU A 597 -22.47 -79.83 -18.53
CA LEU A 597 -23.23 -78.81 -17.81
C LEU A 597 -23.58 -77.63 -18.74
N ASN A 598 -22.61 -77.15 -19.54
CA ASN A 598 -22.85 -76.12 -20.56
C ASN A 598 -23.78 -76.60 -21.67
N ASP A 599 -23.60 -77.84 -22.14
CA ASP A 599 -24.45 -78.43 -23.20
C ASP A 599 -25.90 -78.60 -22.73
N THR A 600 -26.12 -78.78 -21.41
CA THR A 600 -27.46 -78.97 -20.81
C THR A 600 -28.14 -77.64 -20.46
N TYR A 601 -27.41 -76.68 -19.88
CA TYR A 601 -27.98 -75.45 -19.29
C TYR A 601 -27.57 -74.15 -20.00
N GLY A 602 -26.69 -74.24 -21.01
CA GLY A 602 -26.16 -73.10 -21.77
C GLY A 602 -24.93 -72.45 -21.13
N HIS A 603 -24.12 -71.79 -21.96
CA HIS A 603 -22.90 -71.10 -21.53
C HIS A 603 -23.12 -70.02 -20.44
N PRO A 604 -24.19 -69.19 -20.46
CA PRO A 604 -24.43 -68.22 -19.38
C PRO A 604 -24.59 -68.86 -18.00
N PHE A 605 -25.15 -70.08 -17.93
CA PHE A 605 -25.25 -70.83 -16.68
C PHE A 605 -23.88 -71.35 -16.24
N GLY A 606 -23.04 -71.81 -17.18
CA GLY A 606 -21.64 -72.13 -16.92
C GLY A 606 -20.84 -70.96 -16.38
N ASP A 607 -21.02 -69.77 -16.94
CA ASP A 607 -20.39 -68.53 -16.48
C ASP A 607 -20.82 -68.18 -15.05
N GLU A 608 -22.11 -68.36 -14.72
CA GLU A 608 -22.61 -68.20 -13.36
C GLU A 608 -21.97 -69.20 -12.39
N ILE A 609 -21.82 -70.47 -12.79
CA ILE A 609 -21.12 -71.48 -11.99
C ILE A 609 -19.65 -71.09 -11.77
N ILE A 610 -18.96 -70.61 -12.80
CA ILE A 610 -17.58 -70.11 -12.69
C ILE A 610 -17.51 -68.97 -11.67
N GLN A 611 -18.42 -67.99 -11.74
CA GLN A 611 -18.45 -66.87 -10.80
C GLN A 611 -18.72 -67.32 -9.35
N LEU A 612 -19.62 -68.28 -9.15
CA LEU A 612 -19.92 -68.84 -7.82
C LEU A 612 -18.74 -69.61 -7.24
N VAL A 613 -18.06 -70.43 -8.06
CA VAL A 613 -16.83 -71.12 -7.67
C VAL A 613 -15.74 -70.10 -7.33
N SER A 614 -15.56 -69.08 -8.16
CA SER A 614 -14.57 -68.01 -7.95
C SER A 614 -14.79 -67.28 -6.63
N LYS A 615 -16.04 -66.90 -6.35
CA LYS A 615 -16.44 -66.28 -5.08
C LYS A 615 -16.18 -67.20 -3.89
N CYS A 616 -16.51 -68.48 -4.02
CA CYS A 616 -16.29 -69.46 -2.96
C CYS A 616 -14.80 -69.66 -2.65
N LEU A 617 -13.96 -69.77 -3.68
CA LEU A 617 -12.51 -69.87 -3.52
C LEU A 617 -11.93 -68.60 -2.88
N LYS A 618 -12.39 -67.43 -3.30
CA LYS A 618 -11.99 -66.14 -2.70
C LYS A 618 -12.34 -66.10 -1.21
N GLU A 619 -13.60 -66.33 -0.84
CA GLU A 619 -14.03 -66.32 0.57
C GLU A 619 -13.30 -67.35 1.44
N GLN A 620 -12.95 -68.51 0.88
CA GLN A 620 -12.25 -69.55 1.63
C GLN A 620 -10.75 -69.30 1.79
N PHE A 621 -10.08 -68.70 0.81
CA PHE A 621 -8.62 -68.65 0.76
C PHE A 621 -8.02 -67.24 0.75
N GLU A 622 -8.85 -66.19 0.76
CA GLU A 622 -8.40 -64.81 0.94
C GLU A 622 -7.57 -64.67 2.22
N GLY A 623 -6.37 -64.10 2.08
CA GLY A 623 -5.38 -63.97 3.15
C GLY A 623 -4.57 -65.24 3.48
N ARG A 624 -4.94 -66.43 2.96
CA ARG A 624 -4.24 -67.71 3.22
C ARG A 624 -3.41 -68.22 2.03
N GLY A 625 -3.72 -67.78 0.82
CA GLY A 625 -3.03 -68.23 -0.39
C GLY A 625 -3.29 -67.36 -1.61
N ILE A 626 -2.73 -67.78 -2.74
CA ILE A 626 -2.92 -67.15 -4.06
C ILE A 626 -3.89 -68.04 -4.84
N PHE A 627 -4.91 -67.46 -5.46
CA PHE A 627 -5.91 -68.21 -6.23
C PHE A 627 -6.20 -67.52 -7.57
N GLY A 628 -6.49 -68.32 -8.59
CA GLY A 628 -6.70 -67.85 -9.95
C GLY A 628 -7.45 -68.84 -10.82
N ARG A 629 -7.85 -68.37 -11.99
CA ARG A 629 -8.47 -69.17 -13.05
C ARG A 629 -7.52 -69.23 -14.23
N LEU A 630 -7.16 -70.44 -14.66
CA LEU A 630 -6.22 -70.62 -15.78
C LEU A 630 -6.92 -70.57 -17.14
N GLY A 631 -8.20 -70.92 -17.17
CA GLY A 631 -9.06 -70.90 -18.36
C GLY A 631 -10.16 -71.95 -18.24
N GLY A 632 -11.26 -71.77 -18.99
CA GLY A 632 -12.37 -72.73 -18.99
C GLY A 632 -12.93 -72.99 -17.58
N ASP A 633 -12.87 -74.24 -17.15
CA ASP A 633 -13.30 -74.80 -15.87
C ASP A 633 -12.16 -75.04 -14.86
N GLU A 634 -10.94 -74.60 -15.17
CA GLU A 634 -9.74 -74.89 -14.41
C GLU A 634 -9.34 -73.73 -13.48
N PHE A 635 -9.21 -74.05 -12.19
CA PHE A 635 -8.81 -73.14 -11.12
C PHE A 635 -7.54 -73.62 -10.44
N VAL A 636 -6.79 -72.67 -9.90
CA VAL A 636 -5.59 -72.91 -9.12
C VAL A 636 -5.70 -72.26 -7.75
N VAL A 637 -5.28 -72.99 -6.73
CA VAL A 637 -5.09 -72.48 -5.38
C VAL A 637 -3.68 -72.84 -4.91
N PHE A 638 -2.92 -71.86 -4.48
CA PHE A 638 -1.58 -72.04 -3.92
C PHE A 638 -1.54 -71.56 -2.47
N LEU A 639 -1.35 -72.50 -1.54
CA LEU A 639 -1.32 -72.21 -0.11
C LEU A 639 0.12 -72.03 0.36
N ASN A 640 0.37 -70.92 1.07
CA ASN A 640 1.72 -70.48 1.43
C ASN A 640 2.27 -71.12 2.72
N VAL A 641 1.38 -71.61 3.61
CA VAL A 641 1.77 -72.21 4.89
C VAL A 641 0.86 -73.39 5.19
N ILE A 642 1.42 -74.60 5.17
CA ILE A 642 0.76 -75.81 5.65
C ILE A 642 1.63 -76.45 6.73
N GLU A 643 1.09 -76.59 7.94
CA GLU A 643 1.84 -77.06 9.10
C GLU A 643 2.03 -78.58 9.10
N LYS A 644 0.99 -79.35 8.76
CA LYS A 644 1.02 -80.82 8.74
C LYS A 644 0.57 -81.36 7.39
N GLU A 645 1.18 -82.46 6.97
CA GLU A 645 0.88 -83.09 5.67
C GLU A 645 -0.56 -83.60 5.56
N GLU A 646 -1.13 -84.06 6.69
CA GLU A 646 -2.53 -84.47 6.81
C GLU A 646 -3.52 -83.33 6.50
N ASP A 647 -3.11 -82.07 6.70
CA ASP A 647 -3.98 -80.91 6.45
C ASP A 647 -4.16 -80.63 4.96
N ILE A 648 -3.24 -81.12 4.11
CA ILE A 648 -3.36 -81.01 2.64
C ILE A 648 -4.61 -81.77 2.15
N ALA A 649 -4.79 -82.99 2.65
CA ALA A 649 -5.97 -83.80 2.34
C ALA A 649 -7.26 -83.15 2.86
N LYS A 650 -7.21 -82.52 4.06
CA LYS A 650 -8.36 -81.81 4.63
C LYS A 650 -8.77 -80.61 3.77
N GLU A 651 -7.82 -79.82 3.28
CA GLU A 651 -8.12 -78.69 2.40
C GLU A 651 -8.65 -79.15 1.03
N ALA A 652 -8.14 -80.26 0.47
CA ALA A 652 -8.71 -80.86 -0.75
C ALA A 652 -10.15 -81.36 -0.53
N MET A 653 -10.44 -82.02 0.60
CA MET A 653 -11.80 -82.43 0.94
C MET A 653 -12.72 -81.22 1.19
N ARG A 654 -12.21 -80.14 1.75
CA ARG A 654 -12.94 -78.88 1.96
C ARG A 654 -13.31 -78.25 0.61
N LEU A 655 -12.39 -78.24 -0.35
CA LEU A 655 -12.64 -77.82 -1.73
C LEU A 655 -13.73 -78.68 -2.37
N ASN A 656 -13.63 -80.02 -2.32
CA ASN A 656 -14.68 -80.90 -2.86
C ASN A 656 -16.06 -80.64 -2.21
N ARG A 657 -16.10 -80.39 -0.89
CA ARG A 657 -17.34 -80.04 -0.18
C ARG A 657 -17.90 -78.69 -0.62
N ALA A 658 -17.04 -77.72 -0.91
CA ALA A 658 -17.44 -76.39 -1.39
C ALA A 658 -18.22 -76.49 -2.71
N PHE A 659 -17.75 -77.31 -3.66
CA PHE A 659 -18.44 -77.54 -4.93
C PHE A 659 -19.77 -78.28 -4.74
N ARG A 660 -19.83 -79.26 -3.81
CA ARG A 660 -21.10 -79.93 -3.46
C ARG A 660 -22.13 -78.98 -2.86
N ASN A 661 -21.71 -78.01 -2.05
CA ASN A 661 -22.61 -76.99 -1.50
C ASN A 661 -23.20 -76.10 -2.60
N ILE A 662 -22.39 -75.73 -3.60
CA ILE A 662 -22.87 -75.00 -4.78
C ILE A 662 -23.88 -75.88 -5.55
N GLN A 663 -23.58 -77.16 -5.76
CA GLN A 663 -24.52 -78.13 -6.36
C GLN A 663 -25.87 -78.15 -5.64
N ASN A 664 -25.89 -78.23 -4.31
CA ASN A 664 -27.13 -78.24 -3.52
C ASN A 664 -27.93 -76.94 -3.67
N SER A 665 -27.25 -75.79 -3.79
CA SER A 665 -27.90 -74.49 -3.97
C SER A 665 -28.49 -74.27 -5.37
N LYS A 666 -27.94 -74.93 -6.39
CA LYS A 666 -28.32 -74.76 -7.80
C LYS A 666 -29.05 -75.96 -8.39
N SER A 667 -29.29 -77.00 -7.60
CA SER A 667 -29.93 -78.27 -8.02
C SER A 667 -29.33 -78.86 -9.30
N CYS A 668 -28.01 -78.76 -9.46
CA CYS A 668 -27.26 -79.31 -10.60
C CYS A 668 -26.16 -80.25 -10.10
N LYS A 669 -25.69 -81.19 -10.94
CA LYS A 669 -24.58 -82.06 -10.58
C LYS A 669 -23.27 -81.30 -10.78
N LEU A 670 -22.64 -80.89 -9.68
CA LEU A 670 -21.38 -80.13 -9.65
C LEU A 670 -20.40 -80.78 -8.67
N THR A 671 -19.40 -81.43 -9.22
CA THR A 671 -18.25 -81.96 -8.47
C THR A 671 -16.96 -81.43 -9.10
N CYS A 672 -15.85 -81.53 -8.39
CA CYS A 672 -14.54 -81.22 -8.95
C CYS A 672 -13.56 -82.36 -8.68
N SER A 673 -12.60 -82.47 -9.58
CA SER A 673 -11.41 -83.28 -9.39
C SER A 673 -10.24 -82.36 -9.05
N ILE A 674 -9.35 -82.80 -8.15
CA ILE A 674 -8.26 -81.97 -7.65
C ILE A 674 -6.92 -82.71 -7.79
N GLY A 675 -5.96 -82.09 -8.47
CA GLY A 675 -4.57 -82.52 -8.49
C GLY A 675 -3.72 -81.69 -7.54
N ILE A 676 -2.81 -82.33 -6.81
CA ILE A 676 -2.06 -81.70 -5.72
C ILE A 676 -0.56 -81.86 -5.95
N ALA A 677 0.18 -80.76 -6.02
CA ALA A 677 1.65 -80.76 -6.03
C ALA A 677 2.22 -80.08 -4.79
N LYS A 678 3.22 -80.72 -4.17
CA LYS A 678 3.85 -80.24 -2.94
C LYS A 678 5.15 -79.53 -3.27
N PHE A 679 5.42 -78.40 -2.64
CA PHE A 679 6.70 -77.73 -2.71
C PHE A 679 7.50 -78.03 -1.43
N PRO A 680 8.79 -78.42 -1.54
CA PRO A 680 9.60 -78.44 -2.76
C PRO A 680 9.59 -79.77 -3.56
N GLU A 681 8.85 -80.79 -3.14
CA GLU A 681 8.95 -82.17 -3.66
C GLU A 681 8.61 -82.30 -5.15
N SER A 682 7.66 -81.51 -5.64
CA SER A 682 7.13 -81.54 -7.00
C SER A 682 7.71 -80.43 -7.89
N GLY A 683 8.71 -79.68 -7.43
CA GLY A 683 9.40 -78.65 -8.22
C GLY A 683 9.55 -77.30 -7.53
N TYR A 684 10.29 -76.38 -8.15
CA TYR A 684 10.72 -75.11 -7.55
C TYR A 684 10.13 -73.84 -8.19
N ASN A 685 9.32 -73.99 -9.23
CA ASN A 685 8.63 -72.90 -9.90
C ASN A 685 7.20 -73.32 -10.28
N PHE A 686 6.37 -72.34 -10.65
CA PHE A 686 4.98 -72.57 -11.02
C PHE A 686 4.81 -73.65 -12.10
N ASP A 687 5.63 -73.62 -13.17
CA ASP A 687 5.45 -74.52 -14.30
C ASP A 687 5.70 -75.99 -13.89
N THR A 688 6.73 -76.24 -13.08
CA THR A 688 7.03 -77.60 -12.57
C THR A 688 5.96 -78.12 -11.60
N LEU A 689 5.50 -77.28 -10.67
CA LEU A 689 4.43 -77.65 -9.74
C LEU A 689 3.10 -77.89 -10.48
N TYR A 690 2.82 -77.06 -11.48
CA TYR A 690 1.63 -77.18 -12.31
C TYR A 690 1.63 -78.51 -13.08
N GLU A 691 2.75 -78.88 -13.71
CA GLU A 691 2.86 -80.14 -14.44
C GLU A 691 2.66 -81.37 -13.53
N SER A 692 3.19 -81.34 -12.31
CA SER A 692 2.97 -82.42 -11.34
C SER A 692 1.51 -82.49 -10.88
N ALA A 693 0.90 -81.34 -10.56
CA ALA A 693 -0.48 -81.29 -10.12
C ALA A 693 -1.45 -81.69 -11.26
N ASP A 694 -1.13 -81.38 -12.51
CA ASP A 694 -1.96 -81.74 -13.67
C ASP A 694 -1.95 -83.26 -13.91
N LYS A 695 -0.78 -83.91 -13.78
CA LYS A 695 -0.68 -85.37 -13.78
C LYS A 695 -1.53 -85.99 -12.67
N ALA A 696 -1.44 -85.44 -11.45
CA ALA A 696 -2.27 -85.89 -10.32
C ALA A 696 -3.77 -85.69 -10.59
N LEU A 697 -4.17 -84.55 -11.18
CA LEU A 697 -5.55 -84.27 -11.56
C LEU A 697 -6.07 -85.29 -12.57
N TYR A 698 -5.25 -85.67 -13.55
CA TYR A 698 -5.59 -86.70 -14.53
C TYR A 698 -5.86 -88.06 -13.85
N TYR A 699 -5.03 -88.46 -12.88
CA TYR A 699 -5.28 -89.68 -12.08
C TYR A 699 -6.57 -89.59 -11.26
N ALA A 700 -6.85 -88.44 -10.62
CA ALA A 700 -8.10 -88.22 -9.89
C ALA A 700 -9.33 -88.40 -10.81
N LYS A 701 -9.25 -87.94 -12.06
CA LYS A 701 -10.30 -88.12 -13.06
C LYS A 701 -10.48 -89.58 -13.49
N GLN A 702 -9.41 -90.37 -13.56
CA GLN A 702 -9.48 -91.81 -13.88
C GLN A 702 -10.07 -92.66 -12.74
N GLN A 703 -9.87 -92.25 -11.48
CA GLN A 703 -10.41 -92.91 -10.29
C GLN A 703 -11.91 -92.68 -10.05
N GLY A 704 -12.64 -92.21 -11.07
CA GLY A 704 -14.09 -91.98 -11.00
C GLY A 704 -14.52 -90.54 -10.74
N ARG A 705 -13.58 -89.57 -10.70
CA ARG A 705 -13.81 -88.12 -10.46
C ARG A 705 -14.34 -87.81 -9.05
N ASN A 706 -14.62 -86.54 -8.73
CA ASN A 706 -15.08 -86.09 -7.41
C ASN A 706 -14.14 -86.51 -6.26
N THR A 707 -12.84 -86.48 -6.53
CA THR A 707 -11.78 -86.92 -5.63
C THR A 707 -10.52 -86.08 -5.85
N TYR A 708 -9.49 -86.34 -5.05
CA TYR A 708 -8.19 -85.71 -5.22
C TYR A 708 -7.09 -86.77 -5.37
N SER A 709 -5.98 -86.39 -6.00
CA SER A 709 -4.74 -87.17 -6.03
C SER A 709 -3.54 -86.29 -5.73
N PHE A 710 -2.50 -86.91 -5.16
CA PHE A 710 -1.15 -86.35 -5.08
C PHE A 710 -0.33 -86.71 -6.32
#